data_AF-A0A813LI51-F1
#
_entry.id   AF-A0A813LI51-F1
#
_cell.length_a   1.000
_cell.length_b   1.000
_cell.length_c   1.000
_cell.angle_alpha   90.00
_cell.angle_beta   90.00
_cell.angle_gamma   90.00
#
_symmetry.space_group_name_H-M   'P 1'
#
loop_
_entity.id
_entity.type
_entity.pdbx_description
1 polymer ?
#
loop_
_entity_poly.entity_id
_entity_poly.type
_entity_poly.pdbx_seq_one_letter_code
_entity_poly.pdbx_strand_id
1 'polypeptide(L)'
;MEYTSSDLSTKLKLLGVEVASFGRTADFWFKRQFDGKDPEVKSLECRDEVSGTYRRLCFSADGSKLMGGILIGDAKDYSKLLQLSKKADLGGNDAAGLTYGRPPPGAANQEAVDGGDGTGLADDDLICSCLALTKATVRKTIIELEAHTIPQIKKCCKAGTGCGGCVAPVGEVPKLLAHTLKKLGKAEASGICTHFVYSRRELFDIVKVKELKSFDDIMAAVGKGADGCELCKPVVASILSGLWNDHALKGGLDQIQDTNDRFLGNIQKTGTYSIIPRCAGGDMSPDTMIAFATTAKKYGLWTKITGAQRLGMYGAPLHQLPDIFKELVDAGMETGQAYGKALRTVKSCVGSSWCRYGQQDSVTMAVSLEDRYKGLRAPHKFKMGVSGCLRECAEAQGKDVGLIATQAGYNLYVCGNGGVKPVHAKLLANDCSEEECFKYIDRFLMFYISTAKHLQRTSPWLAELEGGIEYLKKVVINDGLGLGAELEAMMQRNRMNFHCEWKEVAYDDELRKKFQQFANTTETRDSEQIEYIDARGQRHPANYSPPDILGPALYNKTEAPPLIGSGFSQDFCYGGLAVKHGSQELAVFYLPAQSSSDHWLATQNLCPHKQARSISRGLTGELASGVLTLADPVYKTTYDLRSGAGIGNPNFNLSTFQTKMEDGRVLVKVPPKEEMEEAFELQISQAYSAAGKEYKKRGHGAAAKAAAATNGVANGAAAATNKTEW
;
A
#
# COMPACT_ATOMS: atom_id res chain seq x y z
N MET A 1 -8.80 -28.97 11.99
CA MET A 1 -10.04 -28.42 11.40
C MET A 1 -10.40 -29.31 10.24
N GLU A 2 -11.52 -30.02 10.32
CA GLU A 2 -12.11 -30.69 9.16
C GLU A 2 -12.88 -29.67 8.34
N TYR A 3 -12.71 -29.71 7.02
CA TYR A 3 -13.48 -28.91 6.08
C TYR A 3 -14.87 -29.53 5.95
N THR A 4 -15.92 -28.76 6.26
CA THR A 4 -17.31 -29.26 6.31
C THR A 4 -18.15 -28.88 5.09
N SER A 5 -17.99 -27.70 4.48
CA SER A 5 -18.60 -27.31 3.18
C SER A 5 -18.20 -25.88 2.74
N SER A 6 -18.63 -25.46 1.54
CA SER A 6 -18.54 -24.08 1.01
C SER A 6 -19.94 -23.49 0.76
N ASP A 7 -20.12 -22.19 0.99
CA ASP A 7 -21.33 -21.45 0.59
C ASP A 7 -21.29 -21.19 -0.92
N LEU A 8 -22.30 -21.68 -1.65
CA LEU A 8 -22.39 -21.56 -3.11
C LEU A 8 -23.17 -20.30 -3.55
N SER A 9 -23.57 -19.44 -2.61
CA SER A 9 -24.26 -18.19 -2.91
C SER A 9 -23.36 -17.23 -3.69
N THR A 10 -23.94 -16.52 -4.66
CA THR A 10 -23.17 -15.69 -5.61
C THR A 10 -23.94 -14.44 -6.00
N LYS A 11 -23.23 -13.32 -6.18
CA LYS A 11 -23.74 -12.09 -6.77
C LYS A 11 -22.80 -11.65 -7.89
N LEU A 12 -23.34 -11.49 -9.10
CA LEU A 12 -22.61 -11.15 -10.30
C LEU A 12 -23.25 -9.94 -11.01
N LYS A 13 -22.52 -9.39 -11.97
CA LYS A 13 -23.04 -8.43 -12.93
C LYS A 13 -22.71 -8.94 -14.32
N LEU A 14 -23.73 -9.34 -15.07
CA LEU A 14 -23.62 -9.90 -16.42
C LEU A 14 -24.22 -8.91 -17.41
N LEU A 15 -23.40 -8.41 -18.35
CA LEU A 15 -23.86 -7.51 -19.42
C LEU A 15 -24.65 -6.28 -18.91
N GLY A 16 -24.26 -5.74 -17.75
CA GLY A 16 -24.94 -4.57 -17.14
C GLY A 16 -26.13 -4.92 -16.25
N VAL A 17 -26.61 -6.16 -16.26
CA VAL A 17 -27.71 -6.65 -15.42
C VAL A 17 -27.14 -7.24 -14.12
N GLU A 18 -27.65 -6.79 -12.97
CA GLU A 18 -27.31 -7.40 -11.68
C GLU A 18 -28.00 -8.76 -11.56
N VAL A 19 -27.27 -9.79 -11.17
CA VAL A 19 -27.85 -11.09 -10.86
C VAL A 19 -27.31 -11.61 -9.54
N ALA A 20 -28.15 -12.24 -8.75
CA ALA A 20 -27.73 -12.88 -7.53
C ALA A 20 -28.53 -14.14 -7.26
N SER A 21 -27.89 -15.11 -6.64
CA SER A 21 -28.50 -16.34 -6.19
C SER A 21 -27.96 -16.69 -4.82
N PHE A 22 -28.82 -17.19 -3.92
CA PHE A 22 -28.43 -17.61 -2.58
C PHE A 22 -29.26 -18.80 -2.10
N GLY A 23 -28.70 -19.55 -1.15
CA GLY A 23 -29.32 -20.74 -0.56
C GLY A 23 -28.99 -20.87 0.92
N ARG A 24 -29.91 -21.44 1.69
CA ARG A 24 -29.76 -21.70 3.13
C ARG A 24 -28.65 -22.72 3.42
N THR A 25 -28.58 -23.78 2.63
CA THR A 25 -27.60 -24.87 2.76
C THR A 25 -27.00 -25.19 1.39
N ALA A 26 -25.89 -25.95 1.36
CA ALA A 26 -25.34 -26.46 0.10
C ALA A 26 -26.36 -27.30 -0.68
N ASP A 27 -27.17 -28.10 0.02
CA ASP A 27 -28.23 -28.93 -0.56
C ASP A 27 -29.28 -28.14 -1.35
N PHE A 28 -29.52 -26.87 -1.00
CA PHE A 28 -30.46 -25.99 -1.72
C PHE A 28 -30.19 -26.01 -3.23
N TRP A 29 -28.91 -26.02 -3.61
CA TRP A 29 -28.46 -25.96 -5.00
C TRP A 29 -28.60 -27.28 -5.73
N PHE A 30 -28.54 -28.41 -5.02
CA PHE A 30 -28.55 -29.76 -5.60
C PHE A 30 -29.95 -30.38 -5.64
N LYS A 31 -30.91 -29.87 -4.86
CA LYS A 31 -32.30 -30.37 -4.77
C LYS A 31 -33.27 -29.75 -5.78
N ARG A 32 -32.79 -29.01 -6.78
CA ARG A 32 -33.61 -28.34 -7.84
C ARG A 32 -34.78 -27.52 -7.30
N GLN A 33 -34.62 -26.83 -6.17
CA GLN A 33 -35.72 -26.15 -5.48
C GLN A 33 -36.40 -24.99 -6.27
N PHE A 34 -35.86 -24.66 -7.45
CA PHE A 34 -36.44 -23.71 -8.41
C PHE A 34 -37.34 -24.35 -9.49
N ASP A 35 -37.50 -25.68 -9.53
CA ASP A 35 -38.36 -26.32 -10.54
C ASP A 35 -39.82 -26.52 -10.09
N GLY A 36 -40.13 -26.16 -8.83
CA GLY A 36 -41.47 -26.26 -8.25
C GLY A 36 -41.92 -27.69 -7.94
N LYS A 37 -41.01 -28.68 -7.99
CA LYS A 37 -41.33 -30.10 -7.76
C LYS A 37 -41.04 -30.60 -6.35
N ASP A 38 -40.35 -29.79 -5.54
CA ASP A 38 -40.08 -30.09 -4.13
C ASP A 38 -41.31 -29.73 -3.27
N PRO A 39 -42.04 -30.71 -2.70
CA PRO A 39 -43.23 -30.44 -1.89
C PRO A 39 -42.90 -29.74 -0.57
N GLU A 40 -41.64 -29.72 -0.14
CA GLU A 40 -41.19 -29.04 1.08
C GLU A 40 -40.92 -27.54 0.87
N VAL A 41 -40.98 -27.06 -0.37
CA VAL A 41 -40.63 -25.68 -0.75
C VAL A 41 -41.73 -25.01 -1.55
N LYS A 42 -42.07 -23.78 -1.19
CA LYS A 42 -42.97 -22.90 -1.95
C LYS A 42 -42.21 -21.71 -2.51
N SER A 43 -42.33 -21.46 -3.81
CA SER A 43 -41.71 -20.30 -4.46
C SER A 43 -42.72 -19.16 -4.60
N LEU A 44 -42.29 -17.94 -4.30
CA LEU A 44 -42.99 -16.71 -4.64
C LEU A 44 -42.15 -15.94 -5.67
N GLU A 45 -42.80 -15.41 -6.70
CA GLU A 45 -42.15 -14.75 -7.83
C GLU A 45 -42.75 -13.36 -8.09
N CYS A 46 -41.90 -12.36 -8.26
CA CYS A 46 -42.24 -11.01 -8.69
C CYS A 46 -41.44 -10.66 -9.94
N ARG A 47 -42.15 -10.35 -11.03
CA ARG A 47 -41.58 -9.89 -12.31
C ARG A 47 -42.14 -8.52 -12.62
N ASP A 48 -41.26 -7.54 -12.81
CA ASP A 48 -41.60 -6.19 -13.22
C ASP A 48 -40.90 -5.88 -14.55
N GLU A 49 -41.70 -5.86 -15.63
CA GLU A 49 -41.21 -5.64 -16.98
C GLU A 49 -40.81 -4.19 -17.24
N VAL A 50 -41.36 -3.23 -16.48
CA VAL A 50 -41.05 -1.80 -16.64
C VAL A 50 -39.65 -1.49 -16.11
N SER A 51 -39.28 -2.07 -14.97
CA SER A 51 -37.93 -1.92 -14.41
C SER A 51 -36.94 -3.00 -14.84
N GLY A 52 -37.39 -4.01 -15.61
CA GLY A 52 -36.56 -5.12 -16.07
C GLY A 52 -36.04 -6.02 -14.94
N THR A 53 -36.84 -6.18 -13.87
CA THR A 53 -36.43 -6.93 -12.67
C THR A 53 -37.23 -8.21 -12.48
N TYR A 54 -36.55 -9.23 -11.94
CA TYR A 54 -37.15 -10.51 -11.57
C TYR A 54 -36.61 -10.96 -10.22
N ARG A 55 -37.52 -11.32 -9.30
CA ARG A 55 -37.23 -11.82 -7.97
C ARG A 55 -38.00 -13.10 -7.74
N ARG A 56 -37.30 -14.18 -7.41
CA ARG A 56 -37.88 -15.44 -6.97
C ARG A 56 -37.31 -15.84 -5.62
N LEU A 57 -38.17 -15.99 -4.63
CA LEU A 57 -37.79 -16.43 -3.28
C LEU A 57 -38.44 -17.78 -2.98
N CYS A 58 -37.66 -18.70 -2.43
CA CYS A 58 -38.09 -20.05 -2.06
C CYS A 58 -38.22 -20.12 -0.54
N PHE A 59 -39.38 -20.54 -0.05
CA PHE A 59 -39.71 -20.65 1.37
C PHE A 59 -40.04 -22.10 1.75
N SER A 60 -40.00 -22.43 3.04
CA SER A 60 -40.52 -23.70 3.54
C SER A 60 -42.02 -23.87 3.23
N ALA A 61 -42.53 -25.11 3.28
CA ALA A 61 -43.94 -25.42 2.96
C ALA A 61 -44.98 -24.61 3.78
N ASP A 62 -44.63 -24.24 5.01
CA ASP A 62 -45.42 -23.39 5.91
C ASP A 62 -45.16 -21.88 5.73
N GLY A 63 -44.22 -21.49 4.87
CA GLY A 63 -43.84 -20.10 4.60
C GLY A 63 -43.01 -19.43 5.71
N SER A 64 -42.62 -20.15 6.76
CA SER A 64 -41.98 -19.57 7.95
C SER A 64 -40.47 -19.35 7.82
N LYS A 65 -39.83 -19.93 6.80
CA LYS A 65 -38.37 -19.87 6.59
C LYS A 65 -38.03 -19.58 5.15
N LEU A 66 -37.01 -18.75 4.95
CA LEU A 66 -36.43 -18.50 3.62
C LEU A 66 -35.38 -19.57 3.31
N MET A 67 -35.59 -20.34 2.26
CA MET A 67 -34.70 -21.42 1.81
C MET A 67 -33.65 -20.91 0.82
N GLY A 68 -33.96 -19.87 0.04
CA GLY A 68 -33.04 -19.26 -0.90
C GLY A 68 -33.77 -18.39 -1.92
N GLY A 69 -33.07 -17.95 -2.97
CA GLY A 69 -33.69 -17.13 -4.00
C GLY A 69 -32.77 -16.72 -5.14
N ILE A 70 -33.40 -16.13 -6.16
CA ILE A 70 -32.79 -15.56 -7.37
C ILE A 70 -33.28 -14.12 -7.52
N LEU A 71 -32.33 -13.21 -7.77
CA LEU A 71 -32.57 -11.81 -8.08
C LEU A 71 -31.94 -11.50 -9.44
N ILE A 72 -32.66 -10.83 -10.33
CA ILE A 72 -32.21 -10.40 -11.65
C ILE A 72 -32.67 -8.95 -11.86
N GLY A 73 -31.80 -8.12 -12.42
CA GLY A 73 -32.03 -6.69 -12.65
C GLY A 73 -31.72 -5.81 -11.43
N ASP A 74 -32.20 -6.20 -10.23
CA ASP A 74 -31.95 -5.49 -8.97
C ASP A 74 -31.59 -6.48 -7.85
N ALA A 75 -30.30 -6.47 -7.46
CA ALA A 75 -29.77 -7.37 -6.44
C ALA A 75 -29.38 -6.63 -5.14
N LYS A 76 -29.98 -5.46 -4.86
CA LYS A 76 -29.66 -4.67 -3.65
C LYS A 76 -29.94 -5.44 -2.35
N ASP A 77 -31.04 -6.21 -2.31
CA ASP A 77 -31.44 -6.98 -1.13
C ASP A 77 -30.67 -8.29 -0.95
N TYR A 78 -29.76 -8.64 -1.85
CA TYR A 78 -29.03 -9.92 -1.82
C TYR A 78 -28.44 -10.23 -0.45
N SER A 79 -27.69 -9.30 0.14
CA SER A 79 -27.03 -9.53 1.43
C SER A 79 -28.06 -9.74 2.54
N LYS A 80 -29.14 -8.94 2.56
CA LYS A 80 -30.22 -9.08 3.54
C LYS A 80 -30.89 -10.45 3.43
N LEU A 81 -31.23 -10.89 2.21
CA LEU A 81 -31.93 -12.14 1.96
C LEU A 81 -31.04 -13.37 2.18
N LEU A 82 -29.75 -13.30 1.83
CA LEU A 82 -28.78 -14.36 2.14
C LEU A 82 -28.60 -14.53 3.65
N GLN A 83 -28.58 -13.44 4.42
CA GLN A 83 -28.50 -13.55 5.88
C GLN A 83 -29.81 -14.07 6.46
N LEU A 84 -30.95 -13.62 5.93
CA LEU A 84 -32.26 -14.11 6.35
C LEU A 84 -32.44 -15.60 6.05
N SER A 85 -31.92 -16.10 4.92
CA SER A 85 -32.01 -17.53 4.59
C SER A 85 -31.23 -18.41 5.56
N LYS A 86 -30.26 -17.86 6.28
CA LYS A 86 -29.47 -18.55 7.32
C LYS A 86 -30.13 -18.54 8.70
N LYS A 87 -31.15 -17.70 8.93
CA LYS A 87 -31.86 -17.59 10.22
C LYS A 87 -32.91 -18.68 10.41
N ALA A 88 -33.37 -18.91 11.63
CA ALA A 88 -34.35 -19.97 11.91
C ALA A 88 -35.77 -19.63 11.39
N ASP A 89 -36.07 -18.35 11.20
CA ASP A 89 -37.36 -17.80 10.76
C ASP A 89 -37.15 -16.53 9.90
N LEU A 90 -38.26 -15.89 9.49
CA LEU A 90 -38.25 -14.64 8.71
C LEU A 90 -38.04 -13.37 9.55
N GLY A 91 -37.76 -13.47 10.86
CA GLY A 91 -37.43 -12.32 11.71
C GLY A 91 -38.50 -11.21 11.72
N GLY A 92 -39.78 -11.60 11.76
CA GLY A 92 -40.92 -10.67 11.73
C GLY A 92 -41.33 -10.17 10.34
N ASN A 93 -40.62 -10.54 9.27
CA ASN A 93 -41.06 -10.29 7.90
C ASN A 93 -42.02 -11.40 7.44
N ASP A 94 -42.92 -11.09 6.52
CA ASP A 94 -43.75 -12.10 5.85
C ASP A 94 -43.20 -12.43 4.44
N ALA A 95 -43.52 -13.63 3.95
CA ALA A 95 -43.00 -14.13 2.67
C ALA A 95 -43.43 -13.25 1.48
N ALA A 96 -44.64 -12.69 1.53
CA ALA A 96 -45.15 -11.81 0.48
C ALA A 96 -44.46 -10.44 0.52
N GLY A 97 -44.26 -9.85 1.70
CA GLY A 97 -43.52 -8.60 1.89
C GLY A 97 -42.08 -8.69 1.37
N LEU A 98 -41.38 -9.80 1.61
CA LEU A 98 -40.02 -10.03 1.11
C LEU A 98 -39.95 -10.18 -0.43
N THR A 99 -41.04 -10.66 -1.03
CA THR A 99 -41.10 -10.95 -2.48
C THR A 99 -41.67 -9.78 -3.28
N TYR A 100 -42.72 -9.13 -2.79
CA TYR A 100 -43.55 -8.15 -3.50
C TYR A 100 -43.44 -6.72 -2.95
N GLY A 101 -42.98 -6.54 -1.71
CA GLY A 101 -42.86 -5.24 -1.06
C GLY A 101 -41.67 -4.44 -1.59
N ARG A 102 -41.86 -3.71 -2.69
CA ARG A 102 -40.90 -2.71 -3.16
C ARG A 102 -41.22 -1.35 -2.51
N PRO A 103 -40.26 -0.62 -1.93
CA PRO A 103 -40.43 0.82 -1.76
C PRO A 103 -40.49 1.47 -3.15
N PRO A 104 -41.37 2.46 -3.38
CA PRO A 104 -41.48 3.13 -4.68
C PRO A 104 -40.18 3.88 -5.03
N PRO A 105 -39.86 4.06 -6.33
CA PRO A 105 -38.70 4.85 -6.75
C PRO A 105 -38.81 6.27 -6.21
N GLY A 106 -37.90 6.68 -5.32
CA GLY A 106 -37.85 8.04 -4.78
C GLY A 106 -38.47 8.25 -3.39
N ALA A 107 -38.98 7.22 -2.72
CA ALA A 107 -39.19 7.31 -1.28
C ALA A 107 -37.83 7.18 -0.57
N ALA A 108 -37.48 8.18 0.24
CA ALA A 108 -36.34 8.13 1.14
C ALA A 108 -36.34 6.79 1.88
N ASN A 109 -35.17 6.15 1.92
CA ASN A 109 -34.95 4.95 2.71
C ASN A 109 -35.62 5.13 4.08
N GLN A 110 -36.48 4.19 4.49
CA GLN A 110 -36.32 3.74 5.86
C GLN A 110 -34.89 3.24 5.91
N GLU A 111 -34.05 4.07 6.53
CA GLU A 111 -32.64 3.86 6.69
C GLU A 111 -32.41 2.38 7.01
N ALA A 112 -31.53 1.72 6.25
CA ALA A 112 -30.89 0.54 6.80
C ALA A 112 -30.46 0.92 8.22
N VAL A 113 -30.73 0.08 9.21
CA VAL A 113 -30.39 0.35 10.61
C VAL A 113 -28.85 0.40 10.71
N ASP A 114 -28.26 1.51 10.29
CA ASP A 114 -26.82 1.78 10.34
C ASP A 114 -26.40 2.15 11.77
N GLY A 115 -27.39 2.30 12.68
CA GLY A 115 -27.17 2.74 14.05
C GLY A 115 -26.63 4.16 14.15
N GLY A 116 -26.68 4.93 13.06
CA GLY A 116 -26.17 6.29 12.89
C GLY A 116 -24.65 6.40 12.74
N ASP A 117 -23.92 5.29 12.58
CA ASP A 117 -22.46 5.28 12.73
C ASP A 117 -21.63 5.43 11.45
N GLY A 118 -22.29 5.66 10.30
CA GLY A 118 -21.63 5.93 9.03
C GLY A 118 -20.91 4.73 8.39
N THR A 119 -21.00 3.54 9.01
CA THR A 119 -20.49 2.30 8.40
C THR A 119 -21.49 1.66 7.44
N GLY A 120 -22.78 1.91 7.63
CA GLY A 120 -23.85 1.25 6.86
C GLY A 120 -23.98 -0.25 7.15
N LEU A 121 -23.48 -0.72 8.29
CA LEU A 121 -23.43 -2.12 8.69
C LEU A 121 -24.29 -2.41 9.93
N ALA A 122 -24.88 -3.59 10.04
CA ALA A 122 -25.55 -4.09 11.25
C ALA A 122 -24.52 -4.66 12.26
N ASP A 123 -24.92 -4.88 13.51
CA ASP A 123 -24.03 -5.35 14.58
C ASP A 123 -23.41 -6.74 14.30
N ASP A 124 -24.11 -7.60 13.57
CA ASP A 124 -23.66 -8.92 13.13
C ASP A 124 -22.84 -8.90 11.82
N ASP A 125 -22.79 -7.78 11.11
CA ASP A 125 -22.02 -7.66 9.87
C ASP A 125 -20.51 -7.71 10.12
N LEU A 126 -19.78 -8.35 9.21
CA LEU A 126 -18.33 -8.44 9.26
C LEU A 126 -17.67 -7.10 8.93
N ILE A 127 -16.98 -6.52 9.90
CA ILE A 127 -16.08 -5.38 9.71
C ILE A 127 -14.68 -5.84 9.27
N CYS A 128 -14.21 -6.99 9.77
CA CYS A 128 -12.91 -7.56 9.38
C CYS A 128 -13.10 -8.95 8.75
N SER A 129 -13.19 -9.01 7.42
CA SER A 129 -13.34 -10.28 6.70
C SER A 129 -12.14 -11.21 6.87
N CYS A 130 -10.93 -10.64 6.94
CA CYS A 130 -9.68 -11.41 7.06
C CYS A 130 -9.55 -12.17 8.39
N LEU A 131 -10.27 -11.74 9.43
CA LEU A 131 -10.22 -12.34 10.78
C LEU A 131 -11.62 -12.65 11.34
N ALA A 132 -12.65 -12.61 10.48
CA ALA A 132 -14.06 -12.85 10.80
C ALA A 132 -14.60 -12.06 12.02
N LEU A 133 -14.25 -10.76 12.14
CA LEU A 133 -14.75 -9.91 13.23
C LEU A 133 -15.98 -9.11 12.82
N THR A 134 -17.01 -9.12 13.66
CA THR A 134 -18.26 -8.37 13.45
C THR A 134 -18.18 -6.91 13.96
N LYS A 135 -19.11 -6.06 13.52
CA LYS A 135 -19.28 -4.69 14.01
C LYS A 135 -19.48 -4.67 15.52
N ALA A 136 -20.33 -5.54 16.06
CA ALA A 136 -20.56 -5.66 17.50
C ALA A 136 -19.26 -5.99 18.25
N THR A 137 -18.43 -6.89 17.71
CA THR A 137 -17.15 -7.25 18.34
C THR A 137 -16.22 -6.05 18.45
N VAL A 138 -16.10 -5.25 17.38
CA VAL A 138 -15.27 -4.05 17.38
C VAL A 138 -15.86 -2.96 18.27
N ARG A 139 -17.18 -2.73 18.23
CA ARG A 139 -17.87 -1.75 19.10
C ARG A 139 -17.73 -2.10 20.57
N LYS A 140 -17.94 -3.37 20.92
CA LYS A 140 -17.73 -3.92 22.27
C LYS A 140 -16.30 -3.69 22.75
N THR A 141 -15.32 -3.90 21.87
CA THR A 141 -13.91 -3.64 22.16
C THR A 141 -13.65 -2.16 22.47
N ILE A 142 -14.26 -1.23 21.72
CA ILE A 142 -14.10 0.21 21.95
C ILE A 142 -14.70 0.63 23.30
N ILE A 143 -15.90 0.12 23.62
CA ILE A 143 -16.66 0.53 24.81
C ILE A 143 -16.14 -0.18 26.06
N GLU A 144 -16.10 -1.51 26.06
CA GLU A 144 -15.84 -2.32 27.26
C GLU A 144 -14.35 -2.45 27.59
N LEU A 145 -13.49 -2.46 26.56
CA LEU A 145 -12.04 -2.56 26.74
C LEU A 145 -11.34 -1.19 26.61
N GLU A 146 -12.13 -0.11 26.54
CA GLU A 146 -11.64 1.27 26.41
C GLU A 146 -10.61 1.46 25.29
N ALA A 147 -10.77 0.70 24.19
CA ALA A 147 -9.87 0.73 23.05
C ALA A 147 -10.18 1.93 22.13
N HIS A 148 -9.79 3.12 22.57
CA HIS A 148 -10.08 4.40 21.91
C HIS A 148 -9.17 4.75 20.72
N THR A 149 -8.26 3.85 20.33
CA THR A 149 -7.34 4.06 19.21
C THR A 149 -7.22 2.80 18.35
N ILE A 150 -6.88 2.95 17.07
CA ILE A 150 -6.68 1.81 16.16
C ILE A 150 -5.63 0.80 16.68
N PRO A 151 -4.46 1.23 17.26
CA PRO A 151 -3.54 0.29 17.90
C PRO A 151 -4.16 -0.49 19.07
N GLN A 152 -4.96 0.16 19.92
CA GLN A 152 -5.67 -0.54 21.01
C GLN A 152 -6.69 -1.53 20.45
N ILE A 153 -7.45 -1.17 19.41
CA ILE A 153 -8.39 -2.10 18.75
C ILE A 153 -7.64 -3.30 18.16
N LYS A 154 -6.50 -3.07 17.49
CA LYS A 154 -5.62 -4.15 16.99
C LYS A 154 -5.15 -5.06 18.12
N LYS A 155 -4.77 -4.50 19.27
CA LYS A 155 -4.32 -5.28 20.44
C LYS A 155 -5.46 -6.10 21.04
N CYS A 156 -6.65 -5.51 21.20
CA CYS A 156 -7.75 -6.11 21.94
C CYS A 156 -8.56 -7.12 21.13
N CYS A 157 -8.83 -6.86 19.84
CA CYS A 157 -9.65 -7.75 19.02
C CYS A 157 -8.99 -8.20 17.72
N LYS A 158 -7.72 -7.82 17.48
CA LYS A 158 -6.93 -8.17 16.28
C LYS A 158 -7.44 -7.54 14.97
N ALA A 159 -8.49 -6.71 14.98
CA ALA A 159 -8.99 -6.08 13.77
C ALA A 159 -7.89 -5.31 13.03
N GLY A 160 -7.65 -5.67 11.76
CA GLY A 160 -6.63 -5.03 10.94
C GLY A 160 -5.21 -5.57 11.09
N THR A 161 -4.99 -6.65 11.84
CA THR A 161 -3.66 -7.32 11.93
C THR A 161 -3.39 -8.31 10.79
N GLY A 162 -4.40 -8.68 10.01
CA GLY A 162 -4.26 -9.46 8.77
C GLY A 162 -3.95 -8.58 7.56
N CYS A 163 -4.96 -8.35 6.71
CA CYS A 163 -4.82 -7.58 5.46
C CYS A 163 -4.82 -6.05 5.64
N GLY A 164 -5.11 -5.53 6.85
CA GLY A 164 -5.13 -4.10 7.16
C GLY A 164 -6.27 -3.27 6.53
N GLY A 165 -7.12 -3.87 5.67
CA GLY A 165 -8.15 -3.12 4.93
C GLY A 165 -9.21 -2.42 5.78
N CYS A 166 -9.65 -3.05 6.88
CA CYS A 166 -10.69 -2.50 7.75
C CYS A 166 -10.22 -1.32 8.63
N VAL A 167 -8.91 -1.19 8.85
CA VAL A 167 -8.27 -0.15 9.67
C VAL A 167 -7.56 0.92 8.83
N ALA A 168 -7.64 0.83 7.50
CA ALA A 168 -7.19 1.92 6.63
C ALA A 168 -7.94 3.21 6.97
N PRO A 169 -7.41 4.41 6.69
CA PRO A 169 -8.06 5.68 7.06
C PRO A 169 -9.52 5.83 6.61
N VAL A 170 -9.89 5.17 5.51
CA VAL A 170 -11.26 5.13 4.94
C VAL A 170 -12.01 3.81 5.22
N GLY A 171 -11.45 2.96 6.06
CA GLY A 171 -12.02 1.67 6.47
C GLY A 171 -13.16 1.84 7.47
N GLU A 172 -13.86 0.74 7.77
CA GLU A 172 -15.03 0.79 8.64
C GLU A 172 -14.66 0.90 10.13
N VAL A 173 -13.48 0.41 10.56
CA VAL A 173 -13.04 0.50 11.97
C VAL A 173 -12.83 1.94 12.42
N PRO A 174 -12.12 2.83 11.67
CA PRO A 174 -12.00 4.24 12.05
C PRO A 174 -13.34 4.97 12.13
N LYS A 175 -14.27 4.71 11.21
CA LYS A 175 -15.61 5.33 11.24
C LYS A 175 -16.39 4.92 12.49
N LEU A 176 -16.42 3.60 12.76
CA LEU A 176 -17.06 3.06 13.95
C LEU A 176 -16.43 3.63 15.23
N LEU A 177 -15.09 3.73 15.28
CA LEU A 177 -14.37 4.32 16.40
C LEU A 177 -14.75 5.80 16.61
N ALA A 178 -14.66 6.62 15.56
CA ALA A 178 -15.01 8.03 15.61
C ALA A 178 -16.45 8.24 16.11
N HIS A 179 -17.40 7.52 15.55
CA HIS A 179 -18.80 7.61 15.95
C HIS A 179 -19.03 7.12 17.39
N THR A 180 -18.41 6.01 17.78
CA THR A 180 -18.56 5.45 19.13
C THR A 180 -17.97 6.39 20.18
N LEU A 181 -16.80 6.99 19.93
CA LEU A 181 -16.21 8.00 20.82
C LEU A 181 -17.10 9.23 20.96
N LYS A 182 -17.67 9.73 19.85
CA LYS A 182 -18.63 10.83 19.86
C LYS A 182 -19.87 10.52 20.72
N LYS A 183 -20.43 9.30 20.62
CA LYS A 183 -21.54 8.85 21.48
C LYS A 183 -21.16 8.76 22.96
N LEU A 184 -19.91 8.44 23.27
CA LEU A 184 -19.38 8.41 24.64
C LEU A 184 -19.05 9.81 25.20
N GLY A 185 -19.33 10.89 24.45
CA GLY A 185 -18.95 12.26 24.85
C GLY A 185 -17.44 12.50 24.87
N LYS A 186 -16.65 11.58 24.32
CA LYS A 186 -15.19 11.74 24.19
C LYS A 186 -14.92 12.52 22.91
N ALA A 187 -14.24 13.66 23.04
CA ALA A 187 -13.85 14.47 21.90
C ALA A 187 -12.99 13.64 20.94
N GLU A 188 -13.30 13.71 19.65
CA GLU A 188 -12.44 13.15 18.61
C GLU A 188 -11.08 13.84 18.71
N ALA A 189 -9.99 13.08 18.67
CA ALA A 189 -8.66 13.68 18.61
C ALA A 189 -8.55 14.46 17.28
N SER A 190 -8.68 15.78 17.33
CA SER A 190 -8.50 16.64 16.17
C SER A 190 -7.01 16.75 15.83
N GLY A 191 -6.70 16.64 14.55
CA GLY A 191 -5.35 16.77 14.02
C GLY A 191 -4.71 15.47 13.54
N ILE A 192 -3.45 15.56 13.12
CA ILE A 192 -2.69 14.41 12.61
C ILE A 192 -2.21 13.52 13.76
N CYS A 193 -1.69 14.13 14.82
CA CYS A 193 -1.22 13.47 16.04
C CYS A 193 -0.96 14.53 17.13
N THR A 194 -0.41 14.13 18.27
CA THR A 194 -0.05 15.03 19.37
C THR A 194 0.97 16.11 18.99
N HIS A 195 1.81 15.87 17.98
CA HIS A 195 2.77 16.84 17.46
C HIS A 195 2.11 17.93 16.61
N PHE A 196 1.01 17.61 15.91
CA PHE A 196 0.28 18.53 15.04
C PHE A 196 -1.23 18.36 15.24
N VAL A 197 -1.81 19.32 15.97
CA VAL A 197 -3.26 19.41 16.24
C VAL A 197 -4.09 19.81 15.02
N TYR A 198 -3.42 20.12 13.91
CA TYR A 198 -4.02 20.50 12.63
C TYR A 198 -4.34 19.27 11.79
N SER A 199 -5.45 19.31 11.06
CA SER A 199 -5.70 18.38 9.96
C SER A 199 -4.64 18.53 8.87
N ARG A 200 -4.53 17.54 7.97
CA ARG A 200 -3.62 17.65 6.82
C ARG A 200 -3.89 18.92 5.99
N ARG A 201 -5.15 19.28 5.79
CA ARG A 201 -5.55 20.44 4.98
C ARG A 201 -5.09 21.74 5.64
N GLU A 202 -5.39 21.92 6.93
CA GLU A 202 -4.95 23.11 7.67
C GLU A 202 -3.43 23.20 7.71
N LEU A 203 -2.73 22.08 7.91
CA LEU A 203 -1.26 22.06 7.87
C LEU A 203 -0.72 22.39 6.48
N PHE A 204 -1.36 21.90 5.41
CA PHE A 204 -0.99 22.24 4.03
C PHE A 204 -1.12 23.76 3.79
N ASP A 205 -2.23 24.36 4.22
CA ASP A 205 -2.46 25.80 4.09
C ASP A 205 -1.43 26.62 4.89
N ILE A 206 -1.12 26.20 6.12
CA ILE A 206 -0.07 26.84 6.95
C ILE A 206 1.29 26.79 6.24
N VAL A 207 1.71 25.62 5.76
CA VAL A 207 3.02 25.43 5.10
C VAL A 207 3.10 26.25 3.82
N LYS A 208 2.02 26.29 3.05
CA LYS A 208 1.92 27.09 1.83
C LYS A 208 2.01 28.59 2.11
N VAL A 209 1.19 29.11 3.03
CA VAL A 209 1.12 30.55 3.34
C VAL A 209 2.40 31.06 3.99
N LYS A 210 3.02 30.27 4.86
CA LYS A 210 4.30 30.62 5.50
C LYS A 210 5.53 30.27 4.66
N GLU A 211 5.33 29.66 3.49
CA GLU A 211 6.39 29.18 2.59
C GLU A 211 7.45 28.29 3.27
N LEU A 212 7.03 27.42 4.20
CA LEU A 212 7.95 26.57 4.96
C LEU A 212 8.46 25.41 4.10
N LYS A 213 9.78 25.17 4.09
CA LYS A 213 10.44 24.22 3.17
C LYS A 213 11.10 23.02 3.83
N SER A 214 11.24 23.01 5.15
CA SER A 214 11.84 21.88 5.89
C SER A 214 10.92 21.37 6.99
N PHE A 215 11.17 20.13 7.44
CA PHE A 215 10.46 19.57 8.59
C PHE A 215 10.72 20.37 9.86
N ASP A 216 11.96 20.79 10.07
CA ASP A 216 12.39 21.53 11.25
C ASP A 216 11.71 22.91 11.32
N ASP A 217 11.59 23.61 10.18
CA ASP A 217 10.86 24.89 10.12
C ASP A 217 9.37 24.70 10.46
N ILE A 218 8.77 23.59 10.02
CA ILE A 218 7.37 23.26 10.32
C ILE A 218 7.18 22.90 11.79
N MET A 219 8.11 22.11 12.35
CA MET A 219 8.12 21.78 13.76
C MET A 219 8.28 23.03 14.63
N ALA A 220 9.22 23.92 14.28
CA ALA A 220 9.44 25.18 15.00
C ALA A 220 8.24 26.14 14.88
N ALA A 221 7.58 26.19 13.72
CA ALA A 221 6.48 27.12 13.48
C ALA A 221 5.16 26.69 14.13
N VAL A 222 4.83 25.40 14.10
CA VAL A 222 3.50 24.88 14.49
C VAL A 222 3.50 23.48 15.12
N GLY A 223 4.66 22.85 15.29
CA GLY A 223 4.79 21.52 15.90
C GLY A 223 4.93 21.55 17.42
N LYS A 224 4.82 20.38 18.04
CA LYS A 224 5.14 20.12 19.45
C LYS A 224 6.11 18.95 19.55
N GLY A 225 6.98 18.96 20.56
CA GLY A 225 8.07 17.99 20.69
C GLY A 225 9.22 18.30 19.72
N ALA A 226 10.21 17.41 19.64
CA ALA A 226 11.41 17.67 18.87
C ALA A 226 11.49 16.87 17.55
N ASP A 227 10.99 15.63 17.52
CA ASP A 227 11.25 14.71 16.41
C ASP A 227 10.00 14.34 15.59
N GLY A 228 8.79 14.62 16.09
CA GLY A 228 7.55 14.09 15.52
C GLY A 228 7.46 12.56 15.60
N CYS A 229 6.50 11.93 14.92
CA CYS A 229 6.29 10.47 14.95
C CYS A 229 6.04 9.86 13.57
N GLU A 230 5.88 8.53 13.54
CA GLU A 230 5.61 7.75 12.34
C GLU A 230 4.30 8.12 11.62
N LEU A 231 3.41 8.86 12.30
CA LEU A 231 2.16 9.36 11.73
C LEU A 231 2.33 10.71 11.03
N CYS A 232 3.01 11.68 11.65
CA CYS A 232 3.11 13.02 11.09
C CYS A 232 4.26 13.19 10.09
N LYS A 233 5.38 12.48 10.26
CA LYS A 233 6.53 12.59 9.36
C LYS A 233 6.14 12.35 7.89
N PRO A 234 5.46 11.24 7.52
CA PRO A 234 5.06 11.02 6.13
C PRO A 234 4.00 12.02 5.62
N VAL A 235 3.17 12.58 6.52
CA VAL A 235 2.19 13.61 6.17
C VAL A 235 2.91 14.89 5.77
N VAL A 236 3.88 15.34 6.58
CA VAL A 236 4.68 16.53 6.28
C VAL A 236 5.52 16.33 5.03
N ALA A 237 6.13 15.16 4.85
CA ALA A 237 6.87 14.81 3.63
C ALA A 237 6.00 14.92 2.37
N SER A 238 4.75 14.43 2.46
CA SER A 238 3.77 14.54 1.37
C SER A 238 3.35 15.98 1.08
N ILE A 239 3.19 16.83 2.10
CA ILE A 239 2.86 18.26 1.94
C ILE A 239 4.01 19.00 1.27
N LEU A 240 5.23 18.86 1.79
CA LEU A 240 6.45 19.47 1.23
C LEU A 240 6.67 19.05 -0.22
N SER A 241 6.49 17.77 -0.52
CA SER A 241 6.62 17.26 -1.89
C SER A 241 5.59 17.87 -2.84
N GLY A 242 4.31 18.00 -2.42
CA GLY A 242 3.27 18.57 -3.25
C GLY A 242 3.40 20.08 -3.50
N LEU A 243 4.04 20.81 -2.57
CA LEU A 243 4.25 22.26 -2.69
C LEU A 243 5.55 22.63 -3.41
N TRP A 244 6.64 21.89 -3.14
CA TRP A 244 8.00 22.28 -3.51
C TRP A 244 8.70 21.29 -4.44
N ASN A 245 8.33 20.01 -4.39
CA ASN A 245 8.88 18.92 -5.22
C ASN A 245 10.42 18.79 -5.19
N ASP A 246 11.03 18.98 -4.02
CA ASP A 246 12.46 18.69 -3.79
C ASP A 246 12.75 17.17 -3.82
N HIS A 247 14.01 16.82 -4.06
CA HIS A 247 14.46 15.42 -4.05
C HIS A 247 14.17 14.78 -2.69
N ALA A 248 13.55 13.60 -2.68
CA ALA A 248 13.11 12.94 -1.44
C ALA A 248 14.26 12.67 -0.44
N LEU A 249 15.50 12.64 -0.93
CA LEU A 249 16.71 12.41 -0.12
C LEU A 249 17.51 13.66 0.26
N LYS A 250 17.06 14.85 -0.16
CA LYS A 250 17.76 16.13 0.08
C LYS A 250 17.58 16.61 1.52
N GLY A 251 18.65 17.08 2.15
CA GLY A 251 18.61 17.94 3.34
C GLY A 251 17.67 17.49 4.46
N GLY A 252 17.83 16.27 4.99
CA GLY A 252 17.02 15.74 6.10
C GLY A 252 15.62 15.24 5.72
N LEU A 253 15.15 15.48 4.48
CA LEU A 253 13.84 15.01 4.02
C LEU A 253 13.72 13.49 3.99
N ASP A 254 14.82 12.75 3.77
CA ASP A 254 14.85 11.29 3.77
C ASP A 254 14.33 10.67 5.06
N GLN A 255 14.43 11.42 6.16
CA GLN A 255 14.16 10.93 7.51
C GLN A 255 12.70 11.09 7.92
N ILE A 256 11.94 11.88 7.16
CA ILE A 256 10.50 12.01 7.31
C ILE A 256 9.72 11.17 6.28
N GLN A 257 10.41 10.64 5.26
CA GLN A 257 9.78 9.78 4.26
C GLN A 257 9.36 8.45 4.89
N ASP A 258 8.30 7.85 4.33
CA ASP A 258 8.09 6.43 4.56
C ASP A 258 9.22 5.61 3.90
N THR A 259 9.40 4.38 4.37
CA THR A 259 10.48 3.48 3.91
C THR A 259 10.61 3.42 2.38
N ASN A 260 9.51 3.41 1.64
CA ASN A 260 9.58 3.24 0.20
C ASN A 260 10.14 4.48 -0.51
N ASP A 261 9.72 5.68 -0.10
CA ASP A 261 10.26 6.94 -0.62
C ASP A 261 11.69 7.19 -0.11
N ARG A 262 12.03 6.78 1.13
CA ARG A 262 13.41 6.88 1.68
C ARG A 262 14.45 6.08 0.90
N PHE A 263 14.07 4.93 0.35
CA PHE A 263 14.97 4.06 -0.43
C PHE A 263 14.61 3.99 -1.92
N LEU A 264 13.75 4.90 -2.38
CA LEU A 264 13.33 5.02 -3.78
C LEU A 264 12.92 3.67 -4.41
N GLY A 265 12.27 2.80 -3.63
CA GLY A 265 11.99 1.42 -4.02
C GLY A 265 10.93 0.78 -3.13
N ASN A 266 10.07 -0.10 -3.69
CA ASN A 266 9.11 -0.82 -2.85
C ASN A 266 9.85 -1.93 -2.10
N ILE A 267 9.84 -1.85 -0.78
CA ILE A 267 10.36 -2.94 0.06
C ILE A 267 9.47 -4.18 -0.07
N GLN A 268 10.11 -5.35 -0.17
CA GLN A 268 9.49 -6.66 -0.31
C GLN A 268 9.49 -7.38 1.04
N LYS A 269 8.71 -8.46 1.15
CA LYS A 269 8.63 -9.27 2.39
C LYS A 269 9.98 -9.81 2.86
N THR A 270 10.90 -10.00 1.92
CA THR A 270 12.24 -10.52 2.18
C THR A 270 13.23 -9.43 2.61
N GLY A 271 12.82 -8.15 2.59
CA GLY A 271 13.69 -7.00 2.85
C GLY A 271 14.47 -6.50 1.61
N THR A 272 14.29 -7.12 0.45
CA THR A 272 14.77 -6.61 -0.86
C THR A 272 13.79 -5.61 -1.47
N TYR A 273 14.10 -5.12 -2.67
CA TYR A 273 13.34 -4.08 -3.35
C TYR A 273 12.93 -4.49 -4.76
N SER A 274 11.84 -3.91 -5.25
CA SER A 274 11.47 -3.98 -6.66
C SER A 274 12.08 -2.82 -7.45
N ILE A 275 12.52 -3.10 -8.67
CA ILE A 275 12.96 -2.11 -9.66
C ILE A 275 11.94 -2.11 -10.80
N ILE A 276 11.26 -0.98 -10.98
CA ILE A 276 10.27 -0.82 -12.04
C ILE A 276 10.64 0.48 -12.76
N PRO A 277 11.42 0.42 -13.85
CA PRO A 277 11.73 1.59 -14.64
C PRO A 277 10.46 2.14 -15.30
N ARG A 278 10.56 3.38 -15.75
CA ARG A 278 9.50 4.06 -16.47
C ARG A 278 9.37 3.47 -17.88
N CYS A 279 8.13 3.42 -18.34
CA CYS A 279 7.74 2.95 -19.66
C CYS A 279 6.47 3.73 -20.00
N ALA A 280 6.68 4.93 -20.57
CA ALA A 280 5.62 5.90 -20.77
C ALA A 280 4.63 5.38 -21.82
N GLY A 281 3.34 5.39 -21.50
CA GLY A 281 2.30 4.85 -22.40
C GLY A 281 2.37 3.33 -22.63
N GLY A 282 3.29 2.61 -21.98
CA GLY A 282 3.60 1.22 -22.32
C GLY A 282 4.49 1.06 -23.56
N ASP A 283 5.08 2.14 -24.05
CA ASP A 283 5.92 2.16 -25.24
C ASP A 283 7.40 1.87 -24.90
N MET A 284 8.05 0.98 -25.66
CA MET A 284 9.43 0.53 -25.44
C MET A 284 10.12 0.17 -26.76
N SER A 285 11.39 0.58 -26.90
CA SER A 285 12.24 0.12 -28.00
C SER A 285 12.84 -1.27 -27.71
N PRO A 286 13.19 -2.05 -28.75
CA PRO A 286 13.93 -3.30 -28.58
C PRO A 286 15.21 -3.17 -27.74
N ASP A 287 15.96 -2.08 -27.91
CA ASP A 287 17.20 -1.84 -27.16
C ASP A 287 16.95 -1.69 -25.66
N THR A 288 15.91 -0.94 -25.26
CA THR A 288 15.53 -0.83 -23.84
C THR A 288 15.06 -2.16 -23.26
N MET A 289 14.41 -3.02 -24.06
CA MET A 289 14.04 -4.37 -23.65
C MET A 289 15.27 -5.27 -23.44
N ILE A 290 16.27 -5.17 -24.33
CA ILE A 290 17.54 -5.91 -24.22
C ILE A 290 18.32 -5.45 -22.97
N ALA A 291 18.39 -4.15 -22.72
CA ALA A 291 19.04 -3.59 -21.54
C ALA A 291 18.36 -4.08 -20.24
N PHE A 292 17.02 -4.05 -20.19
CA PHE A 292 16.25 -4.60 -19.08
C PHE A 292 16.57 -6.09 -18.84
N ALA A 293 16.52 -6.91 -19.90
CA ALA A 293 16.75 -8.35 -19.80
C ALA A 293 18.20 -8.67 -19.37
N THR A 294 19.17 -7.96 -19.92
CA THR A 294 20.60 -8.12 -19.58
C THR A 294 20.86 -7.76 -18.12
N THR A 295 20.30 -6.65 -17.66
CA THR A 295 20.39 -6.21 -16.25
C THR A 295 19.75 -7.25 -15.33
N ALA A 296 18.52 -7.68 -15.62
CA ALA A 296 17.83 -8.69 -14.82
C ALA A 296 18.63 -10.00 -14.70
N LYS A 297 19.24 -10.45 -15.80
CA LYS A 297 20.09 -11.66 -15.83
C LYS A 297 21.36 -11.46 -15.00
N LYS A 298 22.04 -10.32 -15.13
CA LYS A 298 23.29 -10.00 -14.41
C LYS A 298 23.11 -10.07 -12.90
N TYR A 299 22.01 -9.53 -12.38
CA TYR A 299 21.73 -9.48 -10.94
C TYR A 299 20.84 -10.65 -10.45
N GLY A 300 20.49 -11.60 -11.33
CA GLY A 300 19.67 -12.77 -10.99
C GLY A 300 18.29 -12.39 -10.45
N LEU A 301 17.64 -11.38 -11.04
CA LEU A 301 16.38 -10.82 -10.55
C LEU A 301 15.17 -11.52 -11.18
N TRP A 302 14.10 -11.68 -10.39
CA TRP A 302 12.82 -12.18 -10.92
C TRP A 302 12.14 -11.10 -11.75
N THR A 303 11.57 -11.44 -12.90
CA THR A 303 10.97 -10.49 -13.86
C THR A 303 9.47 -10.71 -14.06
N LYS A 304 8.73 -9.62 -14.30
CA LYS A 304 7.29 -9.67 -14.58
C LYS A 304 6.81 -8.49 -15.44
N ILE A 305 5.93 -8.79 -16.40
CA ILE A 305 5.06 -7.77 -17.01
C ILE A 305 3.95 -7.42 -16.00
N THR A 306 3.77 -6.13 -15.75
CA THR A 306 2.79 -5.61 -14.79
C THR A 306 1.50 -5.19 -15.50
N GLY A 307 0.38 -5.16 -14.77
CA GLY A 307 -0.90 -4.66 -15.31
C GLY A 307 -0.90 -3.16 -15.68
N ALA A 308 0.21 -2.47 -15.45
CA ALA A 308 0.44 -1.07 -15.78
C ALA A 308 1.14 -0.86 -17.14
N GLN A 309 1.25 -1.92 -17.98
CA GLN A 309 2.08 -1.94 -19.19
C GLN A 309 3.54 -1.60 -18.90
N ARG A 310 4.11 -2.16 -17.84
CA ARG A 310 5.52 -1.96 -17.48
C ARG A 310 6.22 -3.28 -17.16
N LEU A 311 7.54 -3.30 -17.27
CA LEU A 311 8.40 -4.39 -16.81
C LEU A 311 8.88 -4.13 -15.37
N GLY A 312 8.92 -5.18 -14.55
CA GLY A 312 9.42 -5.09 -13.17
C GLY A 312 10.43 -6.20 -12.87
N MET A 313 11.47 -5.83 -12.11
CA MET A 313 12.45 -6.72 -11.50
C MET A 313 12.27 -6.77 -9.98
N TYR A 314 12.51 -7.93 -9.37
CA TYR A 314 12.25 -8.18 -7.95
C TYR A 314 13.40 -8.99 -7.32
N GLY A 315 13.63 -8.80 -6.01
CA GLY A 315 14.70 -9.48 -5.26
C GLY A 315 16.02 -8.71 -5.19
N ALA A 316 16.04 -7.41 -5.51
CA ALA A 316 17.29 -6.64 -5.46
C ALA A 316 17.62 -6.20 -4.02
N PRO A 317 18.82 -6.51 -3.48
CA PRO A 317 19.26 -5.99 -2.19
C PRO A 317 19.53 -4.48 -2.28
N LEU A 318 19.41 -3.79 -1.14
CA LEU A 318 19.48 -2.31 -1.07
C LEU A 318 20.74 -1.74 -1.75
N HIS A 319 21.90 -2.32 -1.46
CA HIS A 319 23.20 -1.84 -1.92
C HIS A 319 23.43 -1.97 -3.42
N GLN A 320 22.66 -2.83 -4.11
CA GLN A 320 22.77 -2.99 -5.57
C GLN A 320 21.88 -2.01 -6.34
N LEU A 321 20.92 -1.35 -5.67
CA LEU A 321 19.97 -0.49 -6.38
C LEU A 321 20.63 0.64 -7.18
N PRO A 322 21.64 1.37 -6.66
CA PRO A 322 22.31 2.41 -7.44
C PRO A 322 22.97 1.89 -8.71
N ASP A 323 23.61 0.72 -8.67
CA ASP A 323 24.28 0.14 -9.84
C ASP A 323 23.29 -0.39 -10.87
N ILE A 324 22.23 -1.05 -10.41
CA ILE A 324 21.17 -1.53 -11.29
C ILE A 324 20.49 -0.36 -12.00
N PHE A 325 20.13 0.70 -11.27
CA PHE A 325 19.50 1.87 -11.88
C PHE A 325 20.47 2.65 -12.77
N LYS A 326 21.76 2.68 -12.45
CA LYS A 326 22.77 3.27 -13.35
C LYS A 326 22.75 2.58 -14.72
N GLU A 327 22.76 1.25 -14.77
CA GLU A 327 22.68 0.51 -16.05
C GLU A 327 21.39 0.82 -16.84
N LEU A 328 20.26 0.92 -16.15
CA LEU A 328 18.98 1.26 -16.80
C LEU A 328 18.95 2.72 -17.31
N VAL A 329 19.50 3.65 -16.53
CA VAL A 329 19.61 5.08 -16.90
C VAL A 329 20.54 5.26 -18.09
N ASP A 330 21.65 4.53 -18.13
CA ASP A 330 22.61 4.55 -19.24
C ASP A 330 21.96 4.02 -20.53
N ALA A 331 20.98 3.13 -20.41
CA ALA A 331 20.13 2.65 -21.50
C ALA A 331 18.93 3.57 -21.82
N GLY A 332 18.84 4.75 -21.22
CA GLY A 332 17.80 5.75 -21.49
C GLY A 332 16.50 5.57 -20.69
N MET A 333 16.45 4.68 -19.70
CA MET A 333 15.28 4.50 -18.85
C MET A 333 15.28 5.49 -17.67
N GLU A 334 14.10 5.86 -17.17
CA GLU A 334 13.94 6.69 -15.98
C GLU A 334 13.33 5.89 -14.80
N THR A 335 13.30 6.49 -13.60
CA THR A 335 12.53 5.92 -12.48
C THR A 335 11.04 5.87 -12.81
N GLY A 336 10.41 4.70 -12.60
CA GLY A 336 8.96 4.58 -12.74
C GLY A 336 8.18 5.06 -11.52
N GLN A 337 8.86 5.48 -10.44
CA GLN A 337 8.28 5.89 -9.14
C GLN A 337 7.18 4.96 -8.63
N ALA A 338 7.32 3.66 -8.92
CA ALA A 338 6.35 2.65 -8.55
C ALA A 338 6.26 2.43 -7.03
N TYR A 339 7.16 3.04 -6.26
CA TYR A 339 7.23 3.02 -4.81
C TYR A 339 6.43 4.14 -4.16
N GLY A 340 6.52 5.35 -4.68
CA GLY A 340 5.96 6.54 -4.04
C GLY A 340 4.43 6.65 -4.10
N LYS A 341 3.89 7.56 -3.29
CA LYS A 341 2.53 8.08 -3.44
C LYS A 341 2.50 9.14 -4.54
N ALA A 342 2.79 8.72 -5.76
CA ALA A 342 2.91 9.58 -6.94
C ALA A 342 2.09 9.05 -8.11
N LEU A 343 2.20 9.70 -9.28
CA LEU A 343 1.76 9.12 -10.56
C LEU A 343 2.40 7.74 -10.73
N ARG A 344 1.57 6.73 -11.00
CA ARG A 344 2.07 5.36 -11.19
C ARG A 344 2.26 4.94 -12.63
N THR A 345 1.36 5.29 -13.53
CA THR A 345 1.42 4.90 -14.95
C THR A 345 0.32 5.66 -15.69
N VAL A 346 0.57 5.96 -16.96
CA VAL A 346 -0.47 6.29 -17.93
C VAL A 346 -0.60 5.12 -18.89
N LYS A 347 -1.62 4.27 -18.67
CA LYS A 347 -1.87 3.11 -19.53
C LYS A 347 -2.46 3.61 -20.87
N SER A 348 -2.00 3.09 -21.99
CA SER A 348 -2.55 3.44 -23.30
C SER A 348 -3.04 2.21 -24.07
N CYS A 349 -3.86 2.41 -25.09
CA CYS A 349 -3.95 1.44 -26.18
C CYS A 349 -3.18 1.96 -27.39
N VAL A 350 -3.04 1.12 -28.42
CA VAL A 350 -2.28 1.45 -29.63
C VAL A 350 -2.91 2.55 -30.50
N GLY A 351 -4.09 3.08 -30.12
CA GLY A 351 -4.69 4.29 -30.71
C GLY A 351 -4.98 4.19 -32.20
N SER A 352 -5.17 5.35 -32.84
CA SER A 352 -5.28 5.49 -34.29
C SER A 352 -3.98 5.13 -35.04
N SER A 353 -2.85 5.03 -34.33
CA SER A 353 -1.56 4.65 -34.89
C SER A 353 -1.57 3.22 -35.46
N TRP A 354 -2.34 2.31 -34.85
CA TRP A 354 -2.39 0.90 -35.29
C TRP A 354 -3.78 0.28 -35.27
N CYS A 355 -4.68 0.71 -34.38
CA CYS A 355 -6.00 0.10 -34.26
C CYS A 355 -6.96 0.74 -35.26
N ARG A 356 -7.62 -0.08 -36.08
CA ARG A 356 -8.66 0.35 -37.03
C ARG A 356 -9.87 1.08 -36.41
N TYR A 357 -10.01 1.02 -35.08
CA TYR A 357 -11.08 1.70 -34.33
C TYR A 357 -10.60 2.95 -33.61
N GLY A 358 -9.29 3.22 -33.60
CA GLY A 358 -8.72 4.38 -32.95
C GLY A 358 -9.23 5.66 -33.60
N GLN A 359 -9.85 6.52 -32.80
CA GLN A 359 -10.34 7.83 -33.20
C GLN A 359 -9.26 8.90 -33.06
N GLN A 360 -8.38 8.76 -32.06
CA GLN A 360 -7.25 9.66 -31.82
C GLN A 360 -6.00 8.86 -31.43
N ASP A 361 -4.84 9.53 -31.46
CA ASP A 361 -3.58 8.96 -31.00
C ASP A 361 -3.55 8.92 -29.46
N SER A 362 -3.83 7.74 -28.92
CA SER A 362 -3.78 7.53 -27.47
C SER A 362 -2.38 7.30 -26.93
N VAL A 363 -1.41 6.90 -27.76
CA VAL A 363 -0.05 6.61 -27.30
C VAL A 363 0.67 7.93 -27.04
N THR A 364 0.66 8.85 -28.01
CA THR A 364 1.28 10.18 -27.87
C THR A 364 0.65 10.97 -26.72
N MET A 365 -0.68 10.95 -26.59
CA MET A 365 -1.36 11.61 -25.47
C MET A 365 -1.02 10.97 -24.13
N ALA A 366 -0.89 9.64 -24.05
CA ALA A 366 -0.47 8.96 -22.82
C ALA A 366 0.97 9.29 -22.41
N VAL A 367 1.91 9.30 -23.38
CA VAL A 367 3.30 9.69 -23.15
C VAL A 367 3.36 11.14 -22.67
N SER A 368 2.64 12.05 -23.32
CA SER A 368 2.60 13.47 -22.96
C SER A 368 2.05 13.70 -21.55
N LEU A 369 0.98 13.00 -21.16
CA LEU A 369 0.47 13.01 -19.78
C LEU A 369 1.50 12.45 -18.80
N GLU A 370 2.11 11.32 -19.12
CA GLU A 370 3.07 10.72 -18.20
C GLU A 370 4.28 11.65 -18.02
N ASP A 371 4.77 12.29 -19.08
CA ASP A 371 5.91 13.22 -19.05
C ASP A 371 5.57 14.52 -18.35
N ARG A 372 4.33 14.99 -18.48
CA ARG A 372 3.85 16.17 -17.77
C ARG A 372 3.80 15.95 -16.27
N TYR A 373 3.35 14.77 -15.83
CA TYR A 373 3.02 14.50 -14.42
C TYR A 373 3.99 13.53 -13.72
N LYS A 374 5.10 13.15 -14.38
CA LYS A 374 6.19 12.41 -13.71
C LYS A 374 6.72 13.22 -12.53
N GLY A 375 7.08 12.54 -11.45
CA GLY A 375 7.51 13.20 -10.22
C GLY A 375 6.40 13.65 -9.30
N LEU A 376 5.17 13.85 -9.80
CA LEU A 376 4.12 14.46 -9.00
C LEU A 376 3.69 13.55 -7.85
N ARG A 377 4.07 13.92 -6.63
CA ARG A 377 3.62 13.30 -5.38
C ARG A 377 2.26 13.85 -4.96
N ALA A 378 1.47 13.00 -4.33
CA ALA A 378 0.09 13.26 -3.96
C ALA A 378 -0.26 12.56 -2.62
N PRO A 379 -1.40 12.91 -1.99
CA PRO A 379 -1.87 12.28 -0.75
C PRO A 379 -1.91 10.75 -0.82
N HIS A 380 -2.16 10.22 -2.01
CA HIS A 380 -2.04 8.81 -2.33
C HIS A 380 -1.63 8.63 -3.80
N LYS A 381 -1.10 7.45 -4.15
CA LYS A 381 -0.85 7.03 -5.54
C LYS A 381 -2.09 7.21 -6.42
N PHE A 382 -1.88 7.68 -7.64
CA PHE A 382 -2.91 7.83 -8.67
C PHE A 382 -2.42 7.25 -10.01
N LYS A 383 -3.35 6.91 -10.88
CA LYS A 383 -3.09 6.32 -12.21
C LYS A 383 -3.87 7.08 -13.25
N MET A 384 -3.37 7.06 -14.48
CA MET A 384 -4.12 7.54 -15.63
C MET A 384 -4.30 6.47 -16.69
N GLY A 385 -5.21 6.72 -17.63
CA GLY A 385 -5.39 5.88 -18.80
C GLY A 385 -5.91 6.68 -19.99
N VAL A 386 -5.41 6.39 -21.19
CA VAL A 386 -5.86 7.00 -22.44
C VAL A 386 -6.30 5.90 -23.40
N SER A 387 -7.59 5.89 -23.71
CA SER A 387 -8.16 4.98 -24.70
C SER A 387 -8.43 5.73 -25.99
N GLY A 388 -7.88 5.24 -27.10
CA GLY A 388 -8.10 5.83 -28.43
C GLY A 388 -9.52 5.65 -28.98
N CYS A 389 -10.44 4.98 -28.27
CA CYS A 389 -11.87 4.92 -28.59
C CYS A 389 -12.70 4.40 -27.41
N LEU A 390 -14.02 4.37 -27.58
CA LEU A 390 -15.01 3.87 -26.60
C LEU A 390 -14.84 2.39 -26.19
N ARG A 391 -14.02 1.61 -26.90
CA ARG A 391 -13.72 0.21 -26.52
C ARG A 391 -12.81 0.07 -25.30
N GLU A 392 -12.19 1.18 -24.89
CA GLU A 392 -11.69 1.32 -23.52
C GLU A 392 -10.54 0.36 -23.15
N CYS A 393 -9.70 -0.06 -24.11
CA CYS A 393 -8.64 -1.04 -23.84
C CYS A 393 -7.60 -0.59 -22.77
N ALA A 394 -7.55 0.71 -22.44
CA ALA A 394 -6.65 1.23 -21.40
C ALA A 394 -7.25 1.24 -19.98
N GLU A 395 -8.52 0.82 -19.81
CA GLU A 395 -9.23 0.86 -18.52
C GLU A 395 -9.25 2.27 -17.89
N ALA A 396 -9.28 3.31 -18.74
CA ALA A 396 -9.37 4.74 -18.41
C ALA A 396 -10.45 5.07 -17.36
N GLN A 397 -11.66 4.51 -17.44
CA GLN A 397 -12.71 4.76 -16.44
C GLN A 397 -12.42 4.08 -15.09
N GLY A 398 -11.49 3.13 -15.04
CA GLY A 398 -11.00 2.53 -13.79
C GLY A 398 -9.85 3.29 -13.13
N LYS A 399 -9.44 4.44 -13.69
CA LYS A 399 -8.28 5.24 -13.23
C LYS A 399 -8.71 6.54 -12.57
N ASP A 400 -7.77 7.13 -11.82
CA ASP A 400 -7.97 8.41 -11.15
C ASP A 400 -8.17 9.55 -12.17
N VAL A 401 -7.55 9.44 -13.35
CA VAL A 401 -7.81 10.27 -14.55
C VAL A 401 -7.93 9.36 -15.78
N GLY A 402 -8.99 9.51 -16.55
CA GLY A 402 -9.23 8.73 -17.76
C GLY A 402 -9.56 9.62 -18.94
N LEU A 403 -8.90 9.39 -20.08
CA LEU A 403 -9.26 10.01 -21.36
C LEU A 403 -9.80 8.95 -22.30
N ILE A 404 -10.94 9.23 -22.91
CA ILE A 404 -11.50 8.39 -23.97
C ILE A 404 -11.69 9.26 -25.20
N ALA A 405 -10.97 8.93 -26.26
CA ALA A 405 -11.00 9.67 -27.51
C ALA A 405 -12.36 9.56 -28.20
N THR A 406 -12.78 10.70 -28.76
CA THR A 406 -13.91 10.87 -29.67
C THR A 406 -13.39 11.47 -30.99
N GLN A 407 -14.28 11.68 -31.96
CA GLN A 407 -13.91 12.39 -33.19
C GLN A 407 -13.62 13.87 -32.94
N ALA A 408 -14.19 14.46 -31.88
CA ALA A 408 -14.09 15.88 -31.56
C ALA A 408 -12.99 16.21 -30.53
N GLY A 409 -12.43 15.20 -29.84
CA GLY A 409 -11.40 15.40 -28.83
C GLY A 409 -11.35 14.22 -27.85
N TYR A 410 -11.40 14.52 -26.55
CA TYR A 410 -11.41 13.52 -25.49
C TYR A 410 -12.50 13.79 -24.45
N ASN A 411 -13.22 12.74 -24.06
CA ASN A 411 -14.01 12.75 -22.84
C ASN A 411 -13.08 12.51 -21.64
N LEU A 412 -13.02 13.49 -20.74
CA LEU A 412 -12.21 13.48 -19.52
C LEU A 412 -13.02 12.98 -18.34
N TYR A 413 -12.57 11.88 -17.74
CA TYR A 413 -13.12 11.27 -16.55
C TYR A 413 -12.14 11.39 -15.36
N VAL A 414 -12.65 11.55 -14.15
CA VAL A 414 -11.84 11.67 -12.93
C VAL A 414 -12.40 10.84 -11.77
N CYS A 415 -11.54 10.59 -10.78
CA CYS A 415 -11.90 9.95 -9.51
C CYS A 415 -12.37 8.49 -9.62
N GLY A 416 -11.86 7.73 -10.60
CA GLY A 416 -12.00 6.28 -10.64
C GLY A 416 -10.88 5.58 -9.86
N ASN A 417 -11.09 4.30 -9.52
CA ASN A 417 -10.02 3.46 -9.00
C ASN A 417 -10.34 1.96 -9.17
N GLY A 418 -9.30 1.18 -9.44
CA GLY A 418 -9.28 -0.24 -9.07
C GLY A 418 -8.96 -0.46 -7.59
N GLY A 419 -9.05 -1.70 -7.12
CA GLY A 419 -8.68 -2.11 -5.76
C GLY A 419 -9.81 -2.83 -5.02
N VAL A 420 -9.78 -2.76 -3.68
CA VAL A 420 -10.74 -3.47 -2.80
C VAL A 420 -12.19 -3.02 -3.01
N LYS A 421 -12.39 -1.72 -3.24
CA LYS A 421 -13.68 -1.12 -3.61
C LYS A 421 -13.50 -0.43 -4.98
N PRO A 422 -13.71 -1.12 -6.10
CA PRO A 422 -13.56 -0.51 -7.42
C PRO A 422 -14.65 0.53 -7.66
N VAL A 423 -14.28 1.67 -8.24
CA VAL A 423 -15.19 2.78 -8.57
C VAL A 423 -14.88 3.24 -9.98
N HIS A 424 -15.92 3.37 -10.82
CA HIS A 424 -15.78 4.01 -12.13
C HIS A 424 -15.67 5.52 -11.97
N ALA A 425 -14.74 6.11 -12.71
CA ALA A 425 -14.52 7.53 -12.81
C ALA A 425 -15.79 8.25 -13.29
N LYS A 426 -15.95 9.51 -12.87
CA LYS A 426 -17.06 10.37 -13.24
C LYS A 426 -16.63 11.29 -14.37
N LEU A 427 -17.52 11.50 -15.32
CA LEU A 427 -17.30 12.42 -16.44
C LEU A 427 -17.15 13.85 -15.90
N LEU A 428 -16.02 14.48 -16.18
CA LEU A 428 -15.71 15.86 -15.84
C LEU A 428 -16.08 16.80 -16.99
N ALA A 429 -15.59 16.49 -18.20
CA ALA A 429 -15.82 17.28 -19.41
C ALA A 429 -15.85 16.37 -20.65
N ASN A 430 -16.61 16.76 -21.67
CA ASN A 430 -16.71 16.05 -22.94
C ASN A 430 -15.91 16.74 -24.04
N ASP A 431 -15.51 15.98 -25.05
CA ASP A 431 -14.93 16.47 -26.32
C ASP A 431 -13.87 17.57 -26.14
N CYS A 432 -13.05 17.44 -25.10
CA CYS A 432 -12.01 18.39 -24.77
C CYS A 432 -10.87 18.28 -25.77
N SER A 433 -10.33 19.42 -26.18
CA SER A 433 -9.00 19.48 -26.80
C SER A 433 -7.92 18.95 -25.84
N GLU A 434 -6.74 18.64 -26.36
CA GLU A 434 -5.59 18.24 -25.53
C GLU A 434 -5.21 19.33 -24.52
N GLU A 435 -5.24 20.60 -24.94
CA GLU A 435 -4.95 21.75 -24.08
C GLU A 435 -5.93 21.85 -22.91
N GLU A 436 -7.22 21.71 -23.18
CA GLU A 436 -8.26 21.68 -22.14
C GLU A 436 -8.07 20.48 -21.21
N CYS A 437 -7.71 19.30 -21.74
CA CYS A 437 -7.40 18.14 -20.91
C CYS A 437 -6.27 18.46 -19.93
N PHE A 438 -5.13 18.98 -20.39
CA PHE A 438 -4.02 19.33 -19.52
C PHE A 438 -4.42 20.37 -18.47
N LYS A 439 -5.12 21.44 -18.89
CA LYS A 439 -5.58 22.50 -17.99
C LYS A 439 -6.49 21.96 -16.88
N TYR A 440 -7.50 21.15 -17.22
CA TYR A 440 -8.42 20.60 -16.23
C TYR A 440 -7.75 19.56 -15.33
N ILE A 441 -6.83 18.75 -15.85
CA ILE A 441 -6.08 17.77 -15.05
C ILE A 441 -5.15 18.48 -14.07
N ASP A 442 -4.45 19.55 -14.48
CA ASP A 442 -3.59 20.36 -13.60
C ASP A 442 -4.37 20.88 -12.39
N ARG A 443 -5.50 21.55 -12.66
CA ARG A 443 -6.39 22.10 -11.64
C ARG A 443 -6.95 21.02 -10.74
N PHE A 444 -7.44 19.92 -11.32
CA PHE A 444 -7.98 18.78 -10.56
C PHE A 444 -6.94 18.20 -9.60
N LEU A 445 -5.74 17.88 -10.10
CA LEU A 445 -4.69 17.25 -9.29
C LEU A 445 -4.23 18.18 -8.17
N MET A 446 -4.01 19.46 -8.45
CA MET A 446 -3.59 20.43 -7.42
C MET A 446 -4.68 20.68 -6.38
N PHE A 447 -5.95 20.73 -6.80
CA PHE A 447 -7.07 20.87 -5.86
C PHE A 447 -7.20 19.64 -4.96
N TYR A 448 -7.07 18.43 -5.51
CA TYR A 448 -7.03 17.19 -4.76
C TYR A 448 -5.83 17.12 -3.79
N ILE A 449 -4.63 17.48 -4.25
CA ILE A 449 -3.40 17.47 -3.43
C ILE A 449 -3.53 18.44 -2.24
N SER A 450 -4.16 19.59 -2.45
CA SER A 450 -4.35 20.62 -1.43
C SER A 450 -5.42 20.25 -0.39
N THR A 451 -6.47 19.53 -0.80
CA THR A 451 -7.67 19.36 0.04
C THR A 451 -7.86 17.96 0.62
N ALA A 452 -7.28 16.91 0.04
CA ALA A 452 -7.52 15.54 0.48
C ALA A 452 -6.80 15.19 1.79
N LYS A 453 -7.36 14.21 2.50
CA LYS A 453 -6.78 13.64 3.73
C LYS A 453 -5.56 12.76 3.41
N HIS A 454 -4.75 12.47 4.42
CA HIS A 454 -3.59 11.58 4.27
C HIS A 454 -4.02 10.18 3.80
N LEU A 455 -3.36 9.66 2.76
CA LEU A 455 -3.65 8.36 2.13
C LEU A 455 -5.08 8.21 1.60
N GLN A 456 -5.81 9.31 1.39
CA GLN A 456 -7.11 9.28 0.73
C GLN A 456 -6.92 9.14 -0.78
N ARG A 457 -7.69 8.27 -1.43
CA ARG A 457 -7.75 8.19 -2.90
C ARG A 457 -8.64 9.29 -3.46
N THR A 458 -8.58 9.51 -4.77
CA THR A 458 -9.45 10.47 -5.47
C THR A 458 -10.94 10.11 -5.38
N SER A 459 -11.30 8.82 -5.43
CA SER A 459 -12.71 8.41 -5.38
C SER A 459 -13.41 8.64 -4.03
N PRO A 460 -12.83 8.30 -2.85
CA PRO A 460 -13.46 8.63 -1.57
C PRO A 460 -13.38 10.13 -1.29
N TRP A 461 -12.34 10.81 -1.76
CA TRP A 461 -12.27 12.27 -1.69
C TRP A 461 -13.44 12.94 -2.43
N LEU A 462 -13.75 12.49 -3.65
CA LEU A 462 -14.90 13.01 -4.40
C LEU A 462 -16.23 12.70 -3.70
N ALA A 463 -16.35 11.52 -3.08
CA ALA A 463 -17.56 11.13 -2.35
C ALA A 463 -17.80 11.96 -1.07
N GLU A 464 -16.73 12.44 -0.43
CA GLU A 464 -16.79 13.33 0.74
C GLU A 464 -16.92 14.82 0.35
N LEU A 465 -16.69 15.16 -0.91
CA LEU A 465 -16.79 16.54 -1.39
C LEU A 465 -18.27 16.93 -1.50
N GLU A 466 -18.68 17.98 -0.78
CA GLU A 466 -20.06 18.48 -0.85
C GLU A 466 -20.39 18.92 -2.28
N GLY A 467 -21.50 18.42 -2.82
CA GLY A 467 -21.89 18.61 -4.23
C GLY A 467 -21.13 17.71 -5.23
N GLY A 468 -20.19 16.89 -4.77
CA GLY A 468 -19.52 15.84 -5.55
C GLY A 468 -18.92 16.33 -6.87
N ILE A 469 -19.23 15.63 -7.96
CA ILE A 469 -18.71 15.95 -9.30
C ILE A 469 -19.17 17.32 -9.80
N GLU A 470 -20.37 17.78 -9.44
CA GLU A 470 -20.89 19.08 -9.90
C GLU A 470 -20.16 20.24 -9.23
N TYR A 471 -19.85 20.11 -7.94
CA TYR A 471 -18.97 21.07 -7.27
C TYR A 471 -17.56 21.03 -7.87
N LEU A 472 -17.03 19.84 -8.17
CA LEU A 472 -15.71 19.73 -8.80
C LEU A 472 -15.66 20.41 -10.17
N LYS A 473 -16.68 20.26 -11.02
CA LYS A 473 -16.81 20.99 -12.29
C LYS A 473 -16.82 22.50 -12.07
N LYS A 474 -17.57 22.98 -11.07
CA LYS A 474 -17.59 24.41 -10.71
C LYS A 474 -16.20 24.93 -10.37
N VAL A 475 -15.40 24.19 -9.62
CA VAL A 475 -14.03 24.61 -9.23
C VAL A 475 -13.05 24.49 -10.40
N VAL A 476 -13.04 23.35 -11.09
CA VAL A 476 -12.01 23.03 -12.09
C VAL A 476 -12.26 23.70 -13.44
N ILE A 477 -13.50 23.64 -13.94
CA ILE A 477 -13.86 24.13 -15.28
C ILE A 477 -14.22 25.62 -15.19
N ASN A 478 -15.20 25.94 -14.32
CA ASN A 478 -15.76 27.29 -14.26
C ASN A 478 -14.98 28.26 -13.37
N ASP A 479 -13.89 27.79 -12.75
CA ASP A 479 -13.06 28.55 -11.80
C ASP A 479 -13.89 29.30 -10.74
N GLY A 480 -14.93 28.66 -10.22
CA GLY A 480 -15.92 29.29 -9.35
C GLY A 480 -15.39 29.72 -7.98
N LEU A 481 -14.11 29.44 -7.68
CA LEU A 481 -13.38 29.92 -6.49
C LEU A 481 -12.26 30.93 -6.84
N GLY A 482 -11.98 31.18 -8.11
CA GLY A 482 -10.86 32.03 -8.55
C GLY A 482 -9.48 31.43 -8.25
N LEU A 483 -9.38 30.10 -8.19
CA LEU A 483 -8.14 29.37 -7.84
C LEU A 483 -7.42 28.82 -9.07
N GLY A 484 -8.01 28.89 -10.27
CA GLY A 484 -7.50 28.23 -11.48
C GLY A 484 -6.05 28.58 -11.79
N ALA A 485 -5.73 29.88 -11.82
CA ALA A 485 -4.37 30.35 -12.09
C ALA A 485 -3.36 29.93 -11.00
N GLU A 486 -3.78 29.91 -9.74
CA GLU A 486 -2.93 29.49 -8.63
C GLU A 486 -2.64 27.99 -8.68
N LEU A 487 -3.65 27.16 -8.96
CA LEU A 487 -3.51 25.72 -9.12
C LEU A 487 -2.61 25.39 -10.32
N GLU A 488 -2.77 26.08 -11.44
CA GLU A 488 -1.89 25.94 -12.61
C GLU A 488 -0.44 26.34 -12.28
N ALA A 489 -0.23 27.43 -11.54
CA ALA A 489 1.10 27.85 -11.10
C ALA A 489 1.76 26.83 -10.14
N MET A 490 0.98 26.22 -9.23
CA MET A 490 1.47 25.15 -8.36
C MET A 490 1.90 23.92 -9.16
N MET A 491 1.12 23.52 -10.18
CA MET A 491 1.50 22.43 -11.07
C MET A 491 2.75 22.77 -11.86
N GLN A 492 2.82 23.98 -12.42
CA GLN A 492 3.97 24.42 -13.21
C GLN A 492 5.25 24.44 -12.38
N ARG A 493 5.20 24.88 -11.11
CA ARG A 493 6.34 24.79 -10.19
C ARG A 493 6.79 23.35 -9.98
N ASN A 494 5.86 22.44 -9.70
CA ASN A 494 6.17 21.02 -9.53
C ASN A 494 6.89 20.46 -10.77
N ARG A 495 6.41 20.80 -11.97
CA ARG A 495 7.01 20.38 -13.24
C ARG A 495 8.42 20.92 -13.44
N MET A 496 8.63 22.21 -13.19
CA MET A 496 9.94 22.85 -13.35
C MET A 496 10.98 22.31 -12.38
N ASN A 497 10.56 21.84 -11.21
CA ASN A 497 11.44 21.27 -10.19
C ASN A 497 11.67 19.76 -10.36
N PHE A 498 11.03 19.11 -11.34
CA PHE A 498 11.18 17.67 -11.52
C PHE A 498 12.62 17.27 -11.89
N HIS A 499 13.09 16.22 -11.22
CA HIS A 499 14.33 15.53 -11.52
C HIS A 499 14.14 14.02 -11.33
N CYS A 500 14.87 13.22 -12.10
CA CYS A 500 14.81 11.76 -12.01
C CYS A 500 15.66 11.32 -10.81
N GLU A 501 15.01 10.92 -9.71
CA GLU A 501 15.65 10.58 -8.44
C GLU A 501 16.75 9.51 -8.59
N TRP A 502 16.47 8.45 -9.37
CA TRP A 502 17.47 7.41 -9.63
C TRP A 502 18.60 7.85 -10.57
N LYS A 503 18.36 8.82 -11.46
CA LYS A 503 19.43 9.40 -12.28
C LYS A 503 20.37 10.23 -11.41
N GLU A 504 19.87 11.00 -10.45
CA GLU A 504 20.74 11.71 -9.50
C GLU A 504 21.52 10.72 -8.63
N VAL A 505 20.85 9.74 -8.03
CA VAL A 505 21.51 8.70 -7.23
C VAL A 505 22.52 7.89 -8.06
N ALA A 506 22.29 7.64 -9.35
CA ALA A 506 23.23 6.89 -10.18
C ALA A 506 24.59 7.59 -10.33
N TYR A 507 24.62 8.92 -10.20
CA TYR A 507 25.76 9.77 -10.56
C TYR A 507 26.29 10.67 -9.42
N ASP A 508 25.65 10.66 -8.26
CA ASP A 508 26.08 11.41 -7.06
C ASP A 508 26.57 10.45 -5.98
N ASP A 509 27.88 10.48 -5.69
CA ASP A 509 28.52 9.59 -4.73
C ASP A 509 28.01 9.77 -3.29
N GLU A 510 27.61 10.98 -2.89
CA GLU A 510 27.06 11.23 -1.55
C GLU A 510 25.65 10.64 -1.42
N LEU A 511 24.82 10.73 -2.47
CA LEU A 511 23.53 10.06 -2.50
C LEU A 511 23.68 8.54 -2.54
N ARG A 512 24.68 8.00 -3.24
CA ARG A 512 24.96 6.55 -3.29
C ARG A 512 25.30 5.97 -1.91
N LYS A 513 26.01 6.72 -1.06
CA LYS A 513 26.30 6.30 0.32
C LYS A 513 25.04 5.99 1.14
N LYS A 514 23.90 6.62 0.84
CA LYS A 514 22.62 6.34 1.52
C LYS A 514 22.08 4.92 1.27
N PHE A 515 22.61 4.22 0.27
CA PHE A 515 22.24 2.84 -0.08
C PHE A 515 23.25 1.81 0.40
N GLN A 516 24.34 2.23 1.07
CA GLN A 516 25.33 1.31 1.62
C GLN A 516 24.69 0.34 2.61
N GLN A 517 25.17 -0.90 2.62
CA GLN A 517 24.60 -1.92 3.50
C GLN A 517 25.09 -1.76 4.93
N PHE A 518 26.38 -1.50 5.14
CA PHE A 518 26.98 -1.44 6.47
C PHE A 518 27.82 -0.18 6.66
N ALA A 519 27.82 0.36 7.88
CA ALA A 519 28.63 1.52 8.24
C ALA A 519 30.12 1.19 8.43
N ASN A 520 30.45 -0.07 8.80
CA ASN A 520 31.78 -0.45 9.28
C ASN A 520 32.59 -1.30 8.30
N THR A 521 32.06 -1.61 7.11
CA THR A 521 32.73 -2.44 6.12
C THR A 521 32.15 -2.22 4.72
N THR A 522 32.96 -2.42 3.69
CA THR A 522 32.53 -2.45 2.29
C THR A 522 32.06 -3.85 1.85
N GLU A 523 32.20 -4.86 2.71
CA GLU A 523 31.68 -6.21 2.43
C GLU A 523 30.15 -6.17 2.34
N THR A 524 29.59 -6.71 1.26
CA THR A 524 28.14 -6.84 1.11
C THR A 524 27.69 -8.27 1.32
N ARG A 525 26.39 -8.42 1.57
CA ARG A 525 25.72 -9.70 1.77
C ARG A 525 24.32 -9.61 1.19
N ASP A 526 23.85 -10.69 0.57
CA ASP A 526 22.43 -10.87 0.31
C ASP A 526 21.68 -10.81 1.65
N SER A 527 20.87 -9.77 1.84
CA SER A 527 20.23 -9.43 3.11
C SER A 527 19.15 -10.43 3.57
N GLU A 528 19.01 -11.54 2.86
CA GLU A 528 17.89 -12.45 2.96
C GLU A 528 18.31 -13.74 3.66
N GLN A 529 17.71 -14.02 4.82
CA GLN A 529 17.75 -15.34 5.46
C GLN A 529 16.81 -16.36 4.77
N ILE A 530 16.52 -16.16 3.49
CA ILE A 530 15.53 -16.94 2.75
C ILE A 530 16.24 -17.73 1.65
N GLU A 531 15.95 -19.02 1.58
CA GLU A 531 16.39 -19.90 0.51
C GLU A 531 15.69 -19.53 -0.80
N TYR A 532 16.38 -19.73 -1.92
CA TYR A 532 15.85 -19.51 -3.25
C TYR A 532 15.74 -20.83 -3.99
N ILE A 533 14.66 -21.00 -4.73
CA ILE A 533 14.42 -22.13 -5.63
C ILE A 533 14.26 -21.60 -7.06
N ASP A 534 14.46 -22.47 -8.03
CA ASP A 534 13.95 -22.23 -9.38
C ASP A 534 12.45 -22.46 -9.40
N ALA A 535 11.68 -21.44 -9.80
CA ALA A 535 10.25 -21.59 -10.04
C ALA A 535 9.87 -20.90 -11.36
N ARG A 536 9.47 -21.72 -12.35
CA ARG A 536 9.17 -21.29 -13.72
C ARG A 536 10.39 -20.69 -14.42
N GLY A 537 11.57 -21.28 -14.23
CA GLY A 537 12.81 -20.84 -14.88
C GLY A 537 13.33 -19.51 -14.37
N GLN A 538 12.99 -19.13 -13.14
CA GLN A 538 13.42 -17.88 -12.52
C GLN A 538 13.72 -18.09 -11.03
N ARG A 539 14.65 -17.30 -10.49
CA ARG A 539 14.95 -17.22 -9.06
C ARG A 539 13.70 -16.81 -8.29
N HIS A 540 13.28 -17.62 -7.32
CA HIS A 540 12.08 -17.37 -6.52
C HIS A 540 12.30 -17.73 -5.04
N PRO A 541 11.85 -16.92 -4.07
CA PRO A 541 11.97 -17.27 -2.65
C PRO A 541 11.28 -18.60 -2.34
N ALA A 542 11.97 -19.51 -1.66
CA ALA A 542 11.47 -20.82 -1.25
C ALA A 542 10.35 -20.70 -0.21
N ASN A 543 10.50 -19.75 0.73
CA ASN A 543 9.50 -19.46 1.74
C ASN A 543 9.35 -17.94 1.94
N TYR A 544 8.18 -17.40 1.60
CA TYR A 544 7.85 -15.98 1.81
C TYR A 544 7.49 -15.61 3.25
N SER A 545 7.34 -16.60 4.14
CA SER A 545 6.86 -16.42 5.51
C SER A 545 7.65 -17.34 6.45
N PRO A 546 8.92 -17.00 6.74
CA PRO A 546 9.63 -17.60 7.87
C PRO A 546 8.80 -17.42 9.16
N PRO A 547 9.00 -18.29 10.17
CA PRO A 547 8.26 -18.21 11.41
C PRO A 547 8.61 -16.96 12.21
N ASP A 548 7.70 -16.59 13.10
CA ASP A 548 7.87 -15.46 13.99
C ASP A 548 8.75 -15.85 15.18
N ILE A 549 9.64 -14.94 15.58
CA ILE A 549 10.38 -15.04 16.83
C ILE A 549 9.54 -14.34 17.89
N LEU A 550 9.01 -15.11 18.84
CA LEU A 550 8.13 -14.63 19.91
C LEU A 550 8.82 -14.70 21.26
N GLY A 551 8.50 -13.76 22.14
CA GLY A 551 8.96 -13.76 23.53
C GLY A 551 9.97 -12.66 23.84
N PRO A 552 10.70 -12.78 24.97
CA PRO A 552 11.66 -11.76 25.38
C PRO A 552 12.83 -11.63 24.39
N ALA A 553 13.44 -10.45 24.37
CA ALA A 553 14.68 -10.23 23.63
C ALA A 553 15.82 -11.07 24.25
N LEU A 554 16.80 -11.45 23.42
CA LEU A 554 17.97 -12.22 23.88
C LEU A 554 18.87 -11.37 24.80
N TYR A 555 19.00 -10.08 24.49
CA TYR A 555 19.85 -9.16 25.23
C TYR A 555 19.12 -7.87 25.59
N ASN A 556 19.43 -7.33 26.77
CA ASN A 556 19.05 -5.99 27.17
C ASN A 556 20.28 -5.08 27.24
N LYS A 557 20.07 -3.77 27.11
CA LYS A 557 21.17 -2.79 27.14
C LYS A 557 21.99 -2.77 28.44
N THR A 558 21.45 -3.32 29.54
CA THR A 558 22.07 -3.31 30.88
C THR A 558 23.01 -4.50 31.12
N GLU A 559 22.96 -5.56 30.33
CA GLU A 559 23.64 -6.84 30.59
C GLU A 559 24.74 -7.21 29.58
N ALA A 560 25.12 -6.32 28.64
CA ALA A 560 26.06 -6.69 27.57
C ALA A 560 27.55 -6.70 28.03
N PRO A 561 28.39 -7.67 27.60
CA PRO A 561 29.86 -7.70 27.79
C PRO A 561 30.57 -6.83 26.68
N PRO A 562 31.90 -6.88 26.40
CA PRO A 562 32.75 -5.72 26.01
C PRO A 562 32.34 -4.85 24.79
N LEU A 563 32.92 -3.65 24.69
CA LEU A 563 32.68 -2.65 23.62
C LEU A 563 33.33 -3.04 22.28
N ILE A 564 32.61 -2.87 21.18
CA ILE A 564 33.12 -3.02 19.80
C ILE A 564 32.84 -1.74 19.02
N GLY A 565 33.80 -1.29 18.21
CA GLY A 565 33.60 -0.14 17.32
C GLY A 565 32.58 -0.43 16.21
N SER A 566 31.58 0.44 16.06
CA SER A 566 30.46 0.26 15.13
C SER A 566 30.52 1.15 13.88
N GLY A 567 31.40 2.16 13.83
CA GLY A 567 31.63 3.05 12.67
C GLY A 567 32.09 4.45 13.09
N PHE A 568 32.43 5.35 12.15
CA PHE A 568 32.62 6.78 12.47
C PHE A 568 31.26 7.47 12.52
N SER A 569 31.09 8.45 13.40
CA SER A 569 29.79 9.15 13.55
C SER A 569 29.33 9.83 12.27
N GLN A 570 30.26 10.28 11.43
CA GLN A 570 29.98 10.89 10.13
C GLN A 570 29.38 9.91 9.11
N ASP A 571 29.58 8.59 9.30
CA ASP A 571 29.04 7.57 8.40
C ASP A 571 27.55 7.30 8.65
N PHE A 572 27.03 7.80 9.78
CA PHE A 572 25.63 7.72 10.15
C PHE A 572 24.96 9.05 9.82
N CYS A 573 23.99 9.01 8.90
CA CYS A 573 23.01 10.07 8.82
C CYS A 573 22.02 9.96 10.00
N TYR A 574 21.26 11.03 10.26
CA TYR A 574 20.07 10.95 11.12
C TYR A 574 19.24 9.71 10.75
N GLY A 575 18.66 9.00 11.71
CA GLY A 575 18.03 7.69 11.48
C GLY A 575 19.00 6.51 11.63
N GLY A 576 18.73 5.38 10.97
CA GLY A 576 19.42 4.11 11.21
C GLY A 576 20.29 3.61 10.07
N LEU A 577 21.37 2.90 10.41
CA LEU A 577 22.23 2.18 9.49
C LEU A 577 22.70 0.86 10.12
N ALA A 578 22.88 -0.18 9.29
CA ALA A 578 23.30 -1.48 9.80
C ALA A 578 24.81 -1.52 10.04
N VAL A 579 25.23 -2.36 10.99
CA VAL A 579 26.63 -2.60 11.34
C VAL A 579 26.84 -4.11 11.34
N LYS A 580 27.87 -4.58 10.63
CA LYS A 580 28.18 -6.01 10.54
C LYS A 580 28.94 -6.47 11.78
N HIS A 581 28.48 -7.56 12.41
CA HIS A 581 29.14 -8.21 13.54
C HIS A 581 29.16 -9.72 13.31
N GLY A 582 30.24 -10.20 12.67
CA GLY A 582 30.31 -11.58 12.19
C GLY A 582 29.23 -11.85 11.13
N SER A 583 28.44 -12.89 11.35
CA SER A 583 27.25 -13.21 10.56
C SER A 583 25.98 -12.50 11.04
N GLN A 584 26.01 -11.82 12.19
CA GLN A 584 24.91 -10.98 12.64
C GLN A 584 25.03 -9.52 12.18
N GLU A 585 23.95 -8.78 12.40
CA GLU A 585 23.82 -7.38 12.02
C GLU A 585 23.14 -6.62 13.16
N LEU A 586 23.73 -5.49 13.52
CA LEU A 586 23.16 -4.52 14.45
C LEU A 586 22.54 -3.38 13.64
N ALA A 587 21.54 -2.73 14.21
CA ALA A 587 20.98 -1.48 13.71
C ALA A 587 21.37 -0.36 14.67
N VAL A 588 22.13 0.61 14.19
CA VAL A 588 22.57 1.76 14.99
C VAL A 588 21.86 3.01 14.48
N PHE A 589 21.29 3.78 15.39
CA PHE A 589 20.47 4.94 15.12
C PHE A 589 21.10 6.20 15.70
N TYR A 590 21.12 7.27 14.92
CA TYR A 590 21.48 8.62 15.33
C TYR A 590 20.23 9.51 15.39
N LEU A 591 19.94 10.13 16.53
CA LEU A 591 18.78 11.01 16.76
C LEU A 591 19.22 12.34 17.41
N PRO A 592 19.62 13.36 16.64
CA PRO A 592 20.18 14.62 17.13
C PRO A 592 19.13 15.59 17.69
N ALA A 593 17.88 15.52 17.23
CA ALA A 593 16.82 16.44 17.66
C ALA A 593 16.40 16.24 19.14
N GLN A 594 16.84 15.16 19.78
CA GLN A 594 16.44 14.82 21.14
C GLN A 594 17.22 15.63 22.18
N SER A 595 16.52 16.21 23.16
CA SER A 595 17.12 16.96 24.28
C SER A 595 17.83 16.07 25.33
N SER A 596 17.79 14.74 25.15
CA SER A 596 18.41 13.76 26.05
C SER A 596 19.85 13.42 25.65
N SER A 597 20.66 12.95 26.61
CA SER A 597 22.02 12.43 26.40
C SER A 597 22.13 11.21 25.47
N ASP A 598 21.01 10.57 25.10
CA ASP A 598 20.96 9.32 24.32
C ASP A 598 20.79 9.60 22.81
N HIS A 599 21.74 10.28 22.19
CA HIS A 599 21.71 10.55 20.73
C HIS A 599 21.97 9.31 19.87
N TRP A 600 22.53 8.25 20.46
CA TRP A 600 22.92 7.02 19.78
C TRP A 600 22.21 5.83 20.42
N LEU A 601 21.51 5.04 19.61
CA LEU A 601 20.79 3.86 20.08
C LEU A 601 21.15 2.67 19.20
N ALA A 602 21.18 1.47 19.78
CA ALA A 602 21.53 0.26 19.02
C ALA A 602 20.60 -0.89 19.36
N THR A 603 20.19 -1.61 18.32
CA THR A 603 19.35 -2.82 18.42
C THR A 603 19.91 -3.93 17.54
N GLN A 604 19.34 -5.13 17.60
CA GLN A 604 19.49 -6.11 16.53
C GLN A 604 18.92 -5.56 15.22
N ASN A 605 19.50 -5.92 14.06
CA ASN A 605 18.94 -5.56 12.75
C ASN A 605 17.87 -6.57 12.25
N LEU A 606 17.84 -7.77 12.84
CA LEU A 606 16.89 -8.83 12.49
C LEU A 606 15.51 -8.52 13.06
N CYS A 607 14.49 -8.42 12.20
CA CYS A 607 13.11 -8.27 12.63
C CYS A 607 12.58 -9.59 13.24
N PRO A 608 12.02 -9.59 14.46
CA PRO A 608 11.39 -10.77 15.03
C PRO A 608 10.16 -11.24 14.23
N HIS A 609 9.49 -10.33 13.54
CA HIS A 609 8.38 -10.63 12.65
C HIS A 609 8.93 -11.06 11.28
N LYS A 610 8.83 -12.35 10.95
CA LYS A 610 9.34 -12.94 9.70
C LYS A 610 10.83 -12.67 9.37
N GLN A 611 11.67 -12.39 10.37
CA GLN A 611 13.13 -12.58 10.27
C GLN A 611 13.82 -11.80 9.12
N ALA A 612 13.28 -10.65 8.70
CA ALA A 612 13.92 -9.78 7.72
C ALA A 612 15.00 -8.91 8.38
N ARG A 613 16.20 -8.78 7.78
CA ARG A 613 17.28 -7.91 8.28
C ARG A 613 17.08 -6.46 7.82
N SER A 614 16.11 -5.79 8.41
CA SER A 614 15.63 -4.50 7.92
C SER A 614 15.46 -3.42 9.00
N ILE A 615 15.63 -3.74 10.29
CA ILE A 615 15.27 -2.82 11.40
C ILE A 615 15.98 -1.46 11.31
N SER A 616 17.25 -1.43 10.90
CA SER A 616 18.03 -0.20 10.62
C SER A 616 17.35 0.77 9.64
N ARG A 617 16.46 0.26 8.79
CA ARG A 617 15.76 1.03 7.75
C ARG A 617 14.39 1.55 8.21
N GLY A 618 14.03 1.31 9.47
CA GLY A 618 12.76 1.72 10.04
C GLY A 618 12.66 3.24 10.22
N LEU A 619 11.41 3.71 10.34
CA LEU A 619 11.13 5.11 10.59
C LEU A 619 11.16 5.36 12.11
N THR A 620 12.01 6.27 12.55
CA THR A 620 12.11 6.67 13.96
C THR A 620 11.12 7.79 14.28
N GLY A 621 10.77 7.92 15.55
CA GLY A 621 9.95 9.02 16.03
C GLY A 621 9.90 9.06 17.56
N GLU A 622 8.99 9.88 18.06
CA GLU A 622 8.76 10.10 19.49
C GLU A 622 7.25 10.13 19.75
N LEU A 623 6.79 9.46 20.81
CA LEU A 623 5.42 9.59 21.30
C LEU A 623 5.31 10.79 22.25
N ALA A 624 4.09 11.28 22.49
CA ALA A 624 3.86 12.35 23.47
C ALA A 624 4.36 12.04 24.88
N SER A 625 4.56 10.75 25.22
CA SER A 625 5.16 10.31 26.48
C SER A 625 6.69 10.45 26.54
N GLY A 626 7.36 10.88 25.47
CA GLY A 626 8.82 10.93 25.34
C GLY A 626 9.46 9.57 25.00
N VAL A 627 8.64 8.54 24.71
CA VAL A 627 9.13 7.23 24.25
C VAL A 627 9.60 7.36 22.82
N LEU A 628 10.86 6.99 22.57
CA LEU A 628 11.43 6.93 21.24
C LEU A 628 10.96 5.67 20.54
N THR A 629 10.41 5.82 19.34
CA THR A 629 9.82 4.73 18.57
C THR A 629 10.63 4.39 17.34
N LEU A 630 10.53 3.13 16.94
CA LEU A 630 10.97 2.64 15.65
C LEU A 630 9.85 1.83 15.02
N ALA A 631 9.36 2.27 13.86
CA ALA A 631 8.41 1.50 13.06
C ALA A 631 9.18 0.59 12.09
N ASP A 632 8.96 -0.72 12.23
CA ASP A 632 9.51 -1.72 11.33
C ASP A 632 9.20 -1.38 9.87
N PRO A 633 10.19 -1.37 8.96
CA PRO A 633 9.98 -0.92 7.59
C PRO A 633 9.09 -1.87 6.76
N VAL A 634 9.11 -3.16 7.04
CA VAL A 634 8.39 -4.20 6.28
C VAL A 634 7.01 -4.45 6.90
N TYR A 635 6.97 -4.69 8.21
CA TYR A 635 5.78 -5.18 8.90
C TYR A 635 5.06 -4.16 9.78
N LYS A 636 5.63 -2.95 9.92
CA LYS A 636 5.04 -1.81 10.63
C LYS A 636 4.74 -2.07 12.12
N THR A 637 5.36 -3.07 12.73
CA THR A 637 5.40 -3.20 14.20
C THR A 637 6.22 -2.03 14.76
N THR A 638 5.66 -1.32 15.72
CA THR A 638 6.38 -0.23 16.41
C THR A 638 7.06 -0.79 17.67
N TYR A 639 8.32 -0.43 17.88
CA TYR A 639 9.12 -0.78 19.05
C TYR A 639 9.52 0.48 19.83
N ASP A 640 9.69 0.34 21.14
CA ASP A 640 10.44 1.30 21.94
C ASP A 640 11.94 1.10 21.65
N LEU A 641 12.59 2.13 21.14
CA LEU A 641 13.98 2.05 20.67
C LEU A 641 14.99 1.94 21.82
N ARG A 642 14.64 2.36 23.04
CA ARG A 642 15.52 2.27 24.22
C ARG A 642 15.44 0.92 24.91
N SER A 643 14.24 0.35 25.01
CA SER A 643 14.02 -0.95 25.69
C SER A 643 13.98 -2.13 24.74
N GLY A 644 13.67 -1.90 23.47
CA GLY A 644 13.42 -2.92 22.46
C GLY A 644 12.02 -3.53 22.54
N ALA A 645 11.18 -3.08 23.48
CA ALA A 645 9.86 -3.64 23.70
C ALA A 645 8.91 -3.36 22.52
N GLY A 646 8.15 -4.37 22.10
CA GLY A 646 7.12 -4.21 21.07
C GLY A 646 5.93 -3.41 21.57
N ILE A 647 5.79 -2.17 21.11
CA ILE A 647 4.64 -1.30 21.40
C ILE A 647 3.42 -1.78 20.63
N GLY A 648 3.58 -2.02 19.32
CA GLY A 648 2.49 -2.48 18.46
C GLY A 648 2.05 -3.92 18.76
N ASN A 649 2.97 -4.75 19.25
CA ASN A 649 2.72 -6.12 19.67
C ASN A 649 3.78 -6.56 20.71
N PRO A 650 3.39 -6.73 21.99
CA PRO A 650 4.31 -7.08 23.07
C PRO A 650 5.06 -8.41 22.93
N ASN A 651 4.61 -9.30 22.02
CA ASN A 651 5.29 -10.57 21.79
C ASN A 651 6.51 -10.45 20.88
N PHE A 652 6.68 -9.32 20.20
CA PHE A 652 7.85 -9.04 19.36
C PHE A 652 8.76 -8.07 20.09
N ASN A 653 9.98 -8.51 20.43
CA ASN A 653 10.94 -7.68 21.16
C ASN A 653 12.30 -7.71 20.45
N LEU A 654 12.98 -6.57 20.47
CA LEU A 654 14.31 -6.39 19.90
C LEU A 654 15.35 -6.43 21.01
N SER A 655 16.45 -7.14 20.77
CA SER A 655 17.65 -7.00 21.59
C SER A 655 18.19 -5.58 21.46
N THR A 656 18.54 -4.97 22.60
CA THR A 656 19.09 -3.60 22.68
C THR A 656 20.49 -3.60 23.25
N PHE A 657 21.30 -2.63 22.84
CA PHE A 657 22.72 -2.56 23.18
C PHE A 657 23.10 -1.15 23.60
N GLN A 658 24.05 -1.05 24.54
CA GLN A 658 24.58 0.23 24.99
C GLN A 658 25.49 0.82 23.91
N THR A 659 25.39 2.13 23.70
CA THR A 659 26.23 2.90 22.78
C THR A 659 27.14 3.84 23.56
N LYS A 660 28.30 4.18 22.99
CA LYS A 660 29.22 5.21 23.51
C LYS A 660 29.89 5.90 22.34
N MET A 661 30.08 7.22 22.45
CA MET A 661 30.94 7.97 21.53
C MET A 661 32.36 8.06 22.10
N GLU A 662 33.36 7.71 21.29
CA GLU A 662 34.77 7.77 21.65
C GLU A 662 35.61 8.04 20.39
N ASP A 663 36.46 9.08 20.40
CA ASP A 663 37.33 9.47 19.28
C ASP A 663 36.61 9.60 17.91
N GLY A 664 35.42 10.20 17.90
CA GLY A 664 34.60 10.36 16.69
C GLY A 664 33.98 9.05 16.16
N ARG A 665 34.11 7.96 16.91
CA ARG A 665 33.52 6.66 16.60
C ARG A 665 32.35 6.39 17.52
N VAL A 666 31.34 5.73 16.96
CA VAL A 666 30.27 5.12 17.74
C VAL A 666 30.76 3.72 18.12
N LEU A 667 30.72 3.39 19.39
CA LEU A 667 31.00 2.07 19.93
C LEU A 667 29.69 1.47 20.42
N VAL A 668 29.48 0.18 20.17
CA VAL A 668 28.31 -0.58 20.65
C VAL A 668 28.81 -1.75 21.50
N LYS A 669 28.21 -1.90 22.67
CA LYS A 669 28.53 -2.95 23.63
C LYS A 669 27.78 -4.23 23.28
N VAL A 670 28.47 -5.23 22.76
CA VAL A 670 27.87 -6.49 22.28
C VAL A 670 28.69 -7.73 22.66
N PRO A 671 28.06 -8.90 22.80
CA PRO A 671 28.76 -10.17 22.95
C PRO A 671 29.79 -10.46 21.84
N PRO A 672 30.79 -11.33 22.10
CA PRO A 672 31.65 -11.90 21.06
C PRO A 672 30.85 -12.42 19.86
N LYS A 673 31.45 -12.36 18.66
CA LYS A 673 30.78 -12.69 17.39
C LYS A 673 30.17 -14.09 17.45
N GLU A 674 30.95 -15.06 17.87
CA GLU A 674 30.59 -16.48 17.90
C GLU A 674 29.43 -16.74 18.87
N GLU A 675 29.45 -16.10 20.04
CA GLU A 675 28.41 -16.22 21.06
C GLU A 675 27.08 -15.60 20.60
N MET A 676 27.13 -14.40 20.01
CA MET A 676 25.93 -13.76 19.46
C MET A 676 25.35 -14.58 18.30
N GLU A 677 26.20 -15.11 17.43
CA GLU A 677 25.77 -15.95 16.32
C GLU A 677 25.06 -17.21 16.79
N GLU A 678 25.63 -17.92 17.77
CA GLU A 678 25.03 -19.12 18.35
C GLU A 678 23.67 -18.82 19.00
N ALA A 679 23.56 -17.74 19.77
CA ALA A 679 22.32 -17.36 20.45
C ALA A 679 21.19 -17.03 19.46
N PHE A 680 21.46 -16.22 18.43
CA PHE A 680 20.46 -15.89 17.40
C PHE A 680 20.08 -17.10 16.55
N GLU A 681 21.02 -17.95 16.18
CA GLU A 681 20.74 -19.19 15.44
C GLU A 681 19.88 -20.15 16.26
N LEU A 682 20.14 -20.29 17.56
CA LEU A 682 19.31 -21.09 18.45
C LEU A 682 17.87 -20.56 18.53
N GLN A 683 17.71 -19.24 18.68
CA GLN A 683 16.40 -18.59 18.72
C GLN A 683 15.62 -18.80 17.41
N ILE A 684 16.28 -18.66 16.26
CA ILE A 684 15.68 -18.94 14.94
C ILE A 684 15.25 -20.41 14.86
N SER A 685 16.15 -21.34 15.20
CA SER A 685 15.87 -22.77 15.17
C SER A 685 14.67 -23.15 16.05
N GLN A 686 14.56 -22.56 17.25
CA GLN A 686 13.42 -22.74 18.14
C GLN A 686 12.12 -22.22 17.52
N ALA A 687 12.14 -21.06 16.85
CA ALA A 687 10.97 -20.52 16.15
C ALA A 687 10.49 -21.43 15.01
N TYR A 688 11.40 -22.05 14.27
CA TYR A 688 11.08 -23.06 13.25
C TYR A 688 10.49 -24.33 13.85
N SER A 689 11.11 -24.85 14.91
CA SER A 689 10.60 -26.01 15.65
C SER A 689 9.18 -25.77 16.19
N ALA A 690 8.94 -24.62 16.83
CA ALA A 690 7.64 -24.22 17.34
C ALA A 690 6.57 -24.05 16.23
N ALA A 691 6.99 -23.69 15.01
CA ALA A 691 6.12 -23.60 13.85
C ALA A 691 5.94 -24.95 13.11
N GLY A 692 6.53 -26.05 13.59
CA GLY A 692 6.49 -27.36 12.94
C GLY A 692 7.23 -27.39 11.59
N LYS A 693 8.25 -26.54 11.42
CA LYS A 693 9.03 -26.42 10.17
C LYS A 693 10.47 -26.85 10.41
N GLU A 694 11.09 -27.47 9.41
CA GLU A 694 12.52 -27.80 9.44
C GLU A 694 13.36 -26.53 9.26
N TYR A 695 14.34 -26.31 10.14
CA TYR A 695 15.34 -25.27 9.97
C TYR A 695 16.60 -25.85 9.33
N LYS A 696 16.95 -25.36 8.14
CA LYS A 696 18.22 -25.71 7.48
C LYS A 696 19.22 -24.56 7.67
N LYS A 697 20.20 -24.77 8.56
CA LYS A 697 21.28 -23.82 8.79
C LYS A 697 22.07 -23.60 7.49
N ARG A 698 22.23 -22.35 7.07
CA ARG A 698 23.03 -22.01 5.88
C ARG A 698 24.53 -22.09 6.20
N GLY A 699 25.24 -23.02 5.56
CA GLY A 699 26.71 -23.04 5.58
C GLY A 699 27.29 -21.80 4.90
N HIS A 700 28.20 -21.10 5.57
CA HIS A 700 28.82 -19.83 5.14
C HIS A 700 29.76 -19.91 3.92
N GLY A 701 29.65 -20.92 3.06
CA GLY A 701 30.55 -21.13 1.91
C GLY A 701 29.88 -21.41 0.56
N ALA A 702 28.55 -21.58 0.51
CA ALA A 702 27.88 -22.03 -0.72
C ALA A 702 27.49 -20.89 -1.69
N ALA A 703 27.19 -19.69 -1.18
CA ALA A 703 26.74 -18.56 -2.00
C ALA A 703 27.85 -18.01 -2.93
N ALA A 704 29.11 -18.02 -2.49
CA ALA A 704 30.25 -17.62 -3.31
C ALA A 704 30.52 -18.60 -4.47
N LYS A 705 30.16 -19.89 -4.32
CA LYS A 705 30.33 -20.90 -5.37
C LYS A 705 29.20 -20.88 -6.42
N ALA A 706 27.97 -20.54 -6.01
CA ALA A 706 26.84 -20.46 -6.96
C ALA A 706 26.97 -19.28 -7.94
N ALA A 707 27.49 -18.13 -7.48
CA ALA A 707 27.76 -16.97 -8.35
C ALA A 707 28.97 -17.18 -9.29
N ALA A 708 29.97 -17.97 -8.86
CA ALA A 708 31.13 -18.31 -9.69
C ALA A 708 30.80 -19.36 -10.77
N ALA A 709 29.88 -20.29 -10.50
CA ALA A 709 29.50 -21.34 -11.45
C ALA A 709 28.76 -20.81 -12.69
N THR A 710 28.06 -19.68 -12.59
CA THR A 710 27.40 -19.02 -13.74
C THR A 710 28.34 -18.20 -14.61
N ASN A 711 29.56 -17.89 -14.15
CA ASN A 711 30.59 -17.18 -14.92
C ASN A 711 31.54 -18.12 -15.68
N GLY A 712 31.35 -19.45 -15.59
CA GLY A 712 32.22 -20.45 -16.22
C GLY A 712 31.80 -20.92 -17.62
N VAL A 713 30.67 -20.46 -18.16
CA VAL A 713 30.20 -20.84 -19.52
C VAL A 713 30.45 -19.70 -20.50
N ALA A 714 31.70 -19.29 -20.61
CA ALA A 714 32.20 -18.39 -21.65
C ALA A 714 33.61 -18.82 -22.04
N ASN A 715 33.77 -20.07 -22.49
CA ASN A 715 34.91 -20.56 -23.28
C ASN A 715 34.61 -21.99 -23.75
N GLY A 716 33.90 -22.09 -24.89
CA GLY A 716 33.52 -23.39 -25.44
C GLY A 716 32.56 -23.28 -26.62
N ALA A 717 32.83 -22.38 -27.57
CA ALA A 717 32.12 -22.36 -28.85
C ALA A 717 33.11 -22.06 -29.98
N ALA A 718 33.97 -23.05 -30.25
CA ALA A 718 34.63 -23.19 -31.54
C ALA A 718 34.26 -24.58 -32.09
N ALA A 719 33.81 -24.59 -33.35
CA ALA A 719 33.49 -25.74 -34.18
C ALA A 719 32.20 -26.52 -33.88
N ALA A 720 31.10 -26.12 -34.53
CA ALA A 720 30.22 -27.07 -35.21
C ALA A 720 29.46 -26.35 -36.34
N THR A 721 29.77 -26.79 -37.55
CA THR A 721 29.29 -26.39 -38.86
C THR A 721 27.81 -26.74 -39.12
N ASN A 722 27.15 -25.88 -39.92
CA ASN A 722 26.11 -26.14 -40.92
C ASN A 722 25.25 -27.42 -40.80
N LYS A 723 23.92 -27.21 -40.71
CA LYS A 723 22.85 -27.76 -41.60
C LYS A 723 21.47 -27.46 -40.97
N THR A 724 20.64 -26.61 -41.61
CA THR A 724 19.34 -26.95 -42.27
C THR A 724 18.35 -27.68 -41.34
N GLU A 725 17.09 -27.30 -41.15
CA GLU A 725 16.07 -26.77 -42.07
C GLU A 725 14.80 -26.38 -41.25
N TRP A 726 14.11 -25.31 -41.69
CA TRP A 726 12.75 -24.82 -41.38
C TRP A 726 12.30 -24.53 -39.94
#